data_AF-A0AAV8YRY7-F1
#
_entry.id   AF-A0AAV8YRY7-F1
#
_cell.length_a   1.000
_cell.length_b   1.000
_cell.length_c   1.000
_cell.angle_alpha   90.00
_cell.angle_beta   90.00
_cell.angle_gamma   90.00
#
_symmetry.space_group_name_H-M   'P 1'
#
loop_
_entity.id
_entity.type
_entity.pdbx_description
1 polymer ?
#
loop_
_entity_poly.entity_id
_entity_poly.type
_entity_poly.pdbx_seq_one_letter_code
_entity_poly.pdbx_strand_id
1 'polypeptide(L)'
;MEKCQTNNYNVTRGNFNVLQEHHVNFFKGLLGEYRIIIDVSQLEDYNVDWMRSVRGHSSIVLKPKTTDEVSQILSYCNDEYLAVCPQGGNTGISGGSVPVFDEVIVSTQLMNEIISECWSVRQVVYWRISTISWQKGGFIVPLDLGAKGSCHIGGNVSTNAGGLRLLRYGNLHGNVLGLEVVKANGEIIDCLSTLKKDNTGYHLKHIFIGSEGTLGLVTKVAIQCPTRPKYTSVAFLGLQKFSKVLETFKKAKEDLGEVLSAVEVMDGTSLEFAAEKLGLQSPIGEYPFYLLIETSGSNENHDTEKLNNFLETALNRHFILNGTVATEPAKVDKLWSVRESIPRGFALCGAIFAYDVSLPVGDYFTLVEDVKKHMGSLAQRVFGFGHLGDGNLHLQIEANQFSKELKAHIEPYIFERTTELKGSISAEHGIGFLKAKYLNLARPKSTVDLMKGVKQMLDPKGILNPYKVFSINHISNTPILLMPVSRGVTGLLVEMDEFEDKFFNNDPVYMKSLIGKKVEIKTIENVVHSGIVYVIDPIYKTTVLHTNWRSGENHDTVFVLYHAIQSLEVLCNEAEETYLKSTKVPQFDEHNEEKKSLLKKWLQHMYIEVTESGNYLKIDDHLLIVPPYGPENCISNNTIILERVQKIISLMPSDFSRENCY
;
A
#
# COMPACT_ATOMS: atom_id res chain seq x y z
N MET A 1 22.20 -10.17 5.91
CA MET A 1 21.15 -11.01 6.49
C MET A 1 20.86 -10.47 7.88
N GLU A 2 20.08 -9.39 7.95
CA GLU A 2 19.64 -8.78 9.21
C GLU A 2 18.18 -9.14 9.44
N LYS A 3 17.87 -9.61 10.65
CA LYS A 3 16.51 -9.84 11.15
C LYS A 3 15.86 -8.47 11.36
N CYS A 4 15.06 -8.01 10.42
CA CYS A 4 14.41 -6.70 10.51
C CYS A 4 13.05 -6.80 11.22
N GLN A 5 12.85 -5.85 12.13
CA GLN A 5 11.85 -5.78 13.18
C GLN A 5 10.45 -5.47 12.64
N THR A 6 9.43 -5.94 13.37
CA THR A 6 8.01 -5.65 13.18
C THR A 6 7.68 -4.21 13.58
N ASN A 7 7.87 -3.23 12.67
CA ASN A 7 7.21 -1.89 12.67
C ASN A 7 7.68 -1.01 11.48
N ASN A 8 7.71 -1.54 10.26
CA ASN A 8 8.23 -0.76 9.12
C ASN A 8 7.25 0.26 8.53
N TYR A 9 5.98 0.23 8.92
CA TYR A 9 4.94 1.11 8.36
C TYR A 9 4.22 1.83 9.50
N ASN A 10 4.03 3.16 9.39
CA ASN A 10 3.22 3.97 10.32
C ASN A 10 1.71 3.69 10.15
N VAL A 11 1.31 2.42 10.21
CA VAL A 11 -0.06 1.95 10.07
C VAL A 11 -0.31 0.94 11.18
N THR A 12 -1.51 0.97 11.76
CA THR A 12 -1.91 0.04 12.83
C THR A 12 -2.73 -1.11 12.24
N ARG A 13 -2.58 -2.31 12.80
CA ARG A 13 -3.38 -3.46 12.40
C ARG A 13 -4.83 -3.22 12.82
N GLY A 14 -5.76 -3.36 11.87
CA GLY A 14 -7.19 -3.31 12.14
C GLY A 14 -7.64 -4.44 13.08
N ASN A 15 -8.84 -4.32 13.62
CA ASN A 15 -9.41 -5.27 14.58
C ASN A 15 -9.89 -6.59 13.92
N PHE A 16 -9.09 -7.19 13.04
CA PHE A 16 -9.38 -8.47 12.40
C PHE A 16 -9.04 -9.63 13.34
N ASN A 17 -9.76 -10.74 13.22
CA ASN A 17 -9.38 -11.96 13.94
C ASN A 17 -8.02 -12.47 13.44
N VAL A 18 -7.33 -13.23 14.29
CA VAL A 18 -6.05 -13.87 13.96
C VAL A 18 -6.34 -15.31 13.55
N LEU A 19 -5.61 -15.81 12.57
CA LEU A 19 -5.75 -17.19 12.10
C LEU A 19 -5.53 -18.20 13.23
N GLN A 20 -6.49 -19.12 13.42
CA GLN A 20 -6.45 -20.21 14.38
C GLN A 20 -6.44 -21.56 13.65
N GLU A 21 -6.11 -22.63 14.38
CA GLU A 21 -6.02 -23.99 13.81
C GLU A 21 -7.32 -24.44 13.12
N HIS A 22 -8.48 -24.12 13.69
CA HIS A 22 -9.77 -24.49 13.10
C HIS A 22 -10.04 -23.77 11.78
N HIS A 23 -9.54 -22.54 11.58
CA HIS A 23 -9.61 -21.86 10.29
C HIS A 23 -8.78 -22.61 9.23
N VAL A 24 -7.56 -23.02 9.59
CA VAL A 24 -6.68 -23.79 8.70
C VAL A 24 -7.33 -25.12 8.33
N ASN A 25 -7.96 -25.80 9.29
CA ASN A 25 -8.68 -27.05 9.05
C ASN A 25 -9.89 -26.87 8.12
N PHE A 26 -10.64 -25.77 8.24
CA PHE A 26 -11.70 -25.42 7.30
C PHE A 26 -11.15 -25.31 5.87
N PHE A 27 -10.09 -24.51 5.68
CA PHE A 27 -9.51 -24.33 4.35
C PHE A 27 -8.95 -25.64 3.78
N LYS A 28 -8.33 -26.48 4.62
CA LYS A 28 -7.85 -27.81 4.23
C LYS A 28 -8.98 -28.72 3.78
N GLY A 29 -10.12 -28.69 4.47
CA GLY A 29 -11.32 -29.41 4.06
C GLY A 29 -11.86 -28.95 2.70
N LEU A 30 -11.81 -27.64 2.43
CA LEU A 30 -12.30 -27.04 1.18
C LEU A 30 -11.35 -27.27 -0.01
N LEU A 31 -10.05 -27.03 0.17
CA LEU A 31 -9.08 -27.01 -0.93
C LEU A 31 -8.23 -28.27 -1.03
N GLY A 32 -8.12 -29.05 0.06
CA GLY A 32 -7.11 -30.10 0.21
C GLY A 32 -5.73 -29.55 0.56
N GLU A 33 -4.87 -30.42 1.10
CA GLU A 33 -3.56 -30.07 1.68
C GLU A 33 -2.59 -29.40 0.68
N TYR A 34 -2.54 -29.85 -0.58
CA TYR A 34 -1.54 -29.39 -1.55
C TYR A 34 -1.78 -27.98 -2.12
N ARG A 35 -2.98 -27.43 -1.90
CA ARG A 35 -3.39 -26.11 -2.40
C ARG A 35 -3.31 -25.01 -1.33
N ILE A 36 -2.76 -25.35 -0.18
CA ILE A 36 -2.51 -24.43 0.93
C ILE A 36 -1.01 -24.39 1.20
N ILE A 37 -0.47 -23.20 1.41
CA ILE A 37 0.92 -23.00 1.81
C ILE A 37 0.91 -22.40 3.21
N ILE A 38 1.55 -23.10 4.15
CA ILE A 38 1.80 -22.65 5.53
C ILE A 38 3.30 -22.71 5.88
N ASP A 39 4.11 -23.24 4.97
CA ASP A 39 5.57 -23.32 5.15
C ASP A 39 6.19 -21.93 5.02
N VAL A 40 6.91 -21.51 6.06
CA VAL A 40 7.50 -20.16 6.18
C VAL A 40 8.42 -19.82 5.00
N SER A 41 9.17 -20.79 4.47
CA SER A 41 10.10 -20.54 3.36
C SER A 41 9.38 -20.23 2.05
N GLN A 42 8.22 -20.85 1.83
CA GLN A 42 7.40 -20.64 0.64
C GLN A 42 6.51 -19.39 0.75
N LEU A 43 6.17 -18.97 1.97
CA LEU A 43 5.34 -17.78 2.21
C LEU A 43 6.08 -16.46 1.88
N GLU A 44 7.41 -16.45 1.91
CA GLU A 44 8.20 -15.23 1.64
C GLU A 44 7.92 -14.66 0.24
N ASP A 45 7.81 -15.51 -0.78
CA ASP A 45 7.55 -15.11 -2.17
C ASP A 45 6.17 -14.45 -2.37
N TYR A 46 5.24 -14.67 -1.45
CA TYR A 46 3.89 -14.10 -1.46
C TYR A 46 3.77 -12.88 -0.55
N ASN A 47 4.60 -12.79 0.50
CA ASN A 47 4.59 -11.70 1.46
C ASN A 47 5.40 -10.48 1.01
N VAL A 48 6.34 -10.63 0.09
CA VAL A 48 7.20 -9.53 -0.39
C VAL A 48 6.73 -9.07 -1.77
N ASP A 49 6.57 -7.76 -1.96
CA ASP A 49 6.17 -7.20 -3.26
C ASP A 49 7.32 -7.24 -4.28
N TRP A 50 7.00 -6.96 -5.55
CA TRP A 50 7.96 -6.99 -6.64
C TRP A 50 9.17 -6.06 -6.41
N MET A 51 8.93 -4.86 -5.84
CA MET A 51 9.97 -3.86 -5.58
C MET A 51 10.65 -4.06 -4.22
N ARG A 52 10.28 -5.10 -3.45
CA ARG A 52 10.78 -5.38 -2.09
C ARG A 52 10.66 -4.18 -1.15
N SER A 53 9.68 -3.32 -1.39
CA SER A 53 9.36 -2.12 -0.64
C SER A 53 8.28 -2.37 0.42
N VAL A 54 7.42 -3.36 0.19
CA VAL A 54 6.34 -3.76 1.10
C VAL A 54 6.48 -5.24 1.45
N ARG A 55 6.45 -5.56 2.74
CA ARG A 55 6.52 -6.93 3.27
C ARG A 55 5.43 -7.18 4.31
N GLY A 56 4.57 -8.14 4.01
CA GLY A 56 3.57 -8.69 4.92
C GLY A 56 4.12 -9.84 5.79
N HIS A 57 3.25 -10.38 6.63
CA HIS A 57 3.50 -11.47 7.57
C HIS A 57 2.35 -12.49 7.56
N SER A 58 1.73 -12.72 6.42
CA SER A 58 0.70 -13.75 6.29
C SER A 58 1.28 -15.12 6.59
N SER A 59 0.53 -15.90 7.36
CA SER A 59 0.86 -17.27 7.74
C SER A 59 0.22 -18.32 6.81
N ILE A 60 -0.56 -17.89 5.81
CA ILE A 60 -1.28 -18.80 4.93
C ILE A 60 -1.51 -18.23 3.52
N VAL A 61 -1.28 -19.05 2.50
CA VAL A 61 -1.70 -18.80 1.11
C VAL A 61 -2.67 -19.89 0.68
N LEU A 62 -3.83 -19.46 0.15
CA LEU A 62 -4.87 -20.31 -0.40
C LEU A 62 -4.82 -20.24 -1.94
N LYS A 63 -4.87 -21.39 -2.62
CA LYS A 63 -4.85 -21.48 -4.09
C LYS A 63 -6.12 -22.13 -4.63
N PRO A 64 -7.26 -21.42 -4.68
CA PRO A 64 -8.48 -21.91 -5.31
C PRO A 64 -8.30 -22.16 -6.81
N LYS A 65 -9.14 -23.04 -7.36
CA LYS A 65 -9.27 -23.37 -8.78
C LYS A 65 -10.59 -22.91 -9.39
N THR A 66 -11.63 -22.73 -8.57
CA THR A 66 -12.97 -22.39 -9.05
C THR A 66 -13.54 -21.15 -8.35
N THR A 67 -14.50 -20.49 -8.99
CA THR A 67 -15.27 -19.39 -8.41
C THR A 67 -15.97 -19.81 -7.12
N ASP A 68 -16.52 -21.02 -7.07
CA ASP A 68 -17.23 -21.53 -5.89
C ASP A 68 -16.29 -21.71 -4.68
N GLU A 69 -15.04 -22.12 -4.91
CA GLU A 69 -14.03 -22.18 -3.85
C GLU A 69 -13.69 -20.77 -3.35
N VAL A 70 -13.55 -19.77 -4.25
CA VAL A 70 -13.35 -18.37 -3.86
C VAL A 70 -14.53 -17.84 -3.05
N SER A 71 -15.76 -18.13 -3.47
CA SER A 71 -17.00 -17.77 -2.78
C SER A 71 -17.01 -18.30 -1.35
N GLN A 72 -16.71 -19.58 -1.16
CA GLN A 72 -16.66 -20.20 0.16
C GLN A 72 -15.52 -19.65 1.03
N ILE A 73 -14.34 -19.39 0.45
CA ILE A 73 -13.22 -18.75 1.18
C ILE A 73 -13.62 -17.36 1.68
N LEU A 74 -14.17 -16.51 0.80
CA LEU A 74 -14.51 -15.14 1.16
C LEU A 74 -15.68 -15.09 2.15
N SER A 75 -16.72 -15.91 1.95
CA SER A 75 -17.82 -16.05 2.94
C SER A 75 -17.28 -16.41 4.31
N TYR A 76 -16.42 -17.42 4.40
CA TYR A 76 -15.83 -17.85 5.67
C TYR A 76 -14.98 -16.75 6.31
N CYS A 77 -14.08 -16.12 5.55
CA CYS A 77 -13.26 -15.01 6.06
C CYS A 77 -14.12 -13.83 6.51
N ASN A 78 -15.22 -13.54 5.82
CA ASN A 78 -16.16 -12.50 6.20
C ASN A 78 -16.85 -12.82 7.53
N ASP A 79 -17.33 -14.05 7.70
CA ASP A 79 -18.01 -14.49 8.92
C ASP A 79 -17.06 -14.51 10.12
N GLU A 80 -15.85 -15.03 9.92
CA GLU A 80 -14.77 -15.08 10.93
C GLU A 80 -13.97 -13.78 11.06
N TYR A 81 -14.34 -12.72 10.34
CA TYR A 81 -13.66 -11.42 10.39
C TYR A 81 -12.13 -11.48 10.14
N LEU A 82 -11.73 -12.35 9.21
CA LEU A 82 -10.35 -12.51 8.75
C LEU A 82 -10.11 -11.62 7.52
N ALA A 83 -9.08 -10.77 7.59
CA ALA A 83 -8.68 -9.96 6.44
C ALA A 83 -8.09 -10.83 5.32
N VAL A 84 -8.32 -10.42 4.08
CA VAL A 84 -7.92 -11.13 2.86
C VAL A 84 -7.10 -10.22 1.95
N CYS A 85 -6.00 -10.73 1.41
CA CYS A 85 -5.19 -10.10 0.38
C CYS A 85 -5.31 -10.89 -0.94
N PRO A 86 -6.12 -10.44 -1.92
CA PRO A 86 -6.16 -11.07 -3.24
C PRO A 86 -4.81 -10.92 -3.95
N GLN A 87 -4.28 -12.01 -4.52
CA GLN A 87 -2.99 -11.97 -5.19
C GLN A 87 -3.03 -12.65 -6.57
N GLY A 88 -2.59 -11.87 -7.57
CA GLY A 88 -2.36 -12.32 -8.94
C GLY A 88 -0.94 -12.83 -9.14
N GLY A 89 -0.25 -12.30 -10.14
CA GLY A 89 1.15 -12.64 -10.45
C GLY A 89 2.20 -11.94 -9.57
N ASN A 90 1.77 -11.24 -8.51
CA ASN A 90 2.61 -10.43 -7.61
C ASN A 90 3.62 -9.49 -8.32
N THR A 91 3.17 -8.79 -9.36
CA THR A 91 3.99 -7.87 -10.19
C THR A 91 3.59 -6.39 -10.03
N GLY A 92 2.62 -6.09 -9.14
CA GLY A 92 2.22 -4.72 -8.85
C GLY A 92 3.29 -4.01 -8.02
N ILE A 93 3.51 -2.72 -8.29
CA ILE A 93 4.61 -1.95 -7.67
C ILE A 93 4.12 -0.89 -6.65
N SER A 94 2.82 -0.84 -6.39
CA SER A 94 2.22 0.08 -5.41
C SER A 94 1.99 -0.57 -4.03
N GLY A 95 2.48 -1.80 -3.81
CA GLY A 95 2.27 -2.56 -2.57
C GLY A 95 0.85 -3.10 -2.38
N GLY A 96 0.01 -3.07 -3.42
CA GLY A 96 -1.38 -3.54 -3.35
C GLY A 96 -1.54 -5.06 -3.38
N SER A 97 -0.52 -5.80 -3.85
CA SER A 97 -0.58 -7.25 -4.07
C SER A 97 -0.13 -8.10 -2.88
N VAL A 98 0.42 -7.48 -1.82
CA VAL A 98 0.93 -8.20 -0.65
C VAL A 98 0.23 -7.76 0.64
N PRO A 99 0.17 -8.60 1.68
CA PRO A 99 -0.37 -8.22 2.99
C PRO A 99 0.43 -7.07 3.62
N VAL A 100 -0.20 -6.31 4.53
CA VAL A 100 0.52 -5.37 5.41
C VAL A 100 0.88 -6.05 6.74
N PHE A 101 -0.04 -6.87 7.24
CA PHE A 101 0.09 -7.67 8.46
C PHE A 101 -0.08 -9.15 8.10
N ASP A 102 -1.07 -9.81 8.67
CA ASP A 102 -1.32 -11.25 8.65
C ASP A 102 -2.53 -11.63 7.77
N GLU A 103 -2.94 -10.77 6.83
CA GLU A 103 -4.07 -11.05 5.95
C GLU A 103 -3.91 -12.39 5.21
N VAL A 104 -4.99 -13.17 5.10
CA VAL A 104 -5.03 -14.42 4.35
C VAL A 104 -4.79 -14.14 2.87
N ILE A 105 -3.73 -14.71 2.28
CA ILE A 105 -3.45 -14.51 0.86
C ILE A 105 -4.32 -15.45 0.04
N VAL A 106 -5.13 -14.92 -0.87
CA VAL A 106 -5.89 -15.72 -1.85
C VAL A 106 -5.21 -15.58 -3.20
N SER A 107 -4.37 -16.56 -3.52
CA SER A 107 -3.62 -16.63 -4.76
C SER A 107 -4.43 -17.31 -5.86
N THR A 108 -4.41 -16.69 -7.01
CA THR A 108 -5.24 -17.06 -8.16
C THR A 108 -4.46 -17.84 -9.21
N GLN A 109 -3.24 -18.25 -8.88
CA GLN A 109 -2.31 -18.94 -9.77
C GLN A 109 -2.87 -20.23 -10.38
N LEU A 110 -3.79 -20.92 -9.69
CA LEU A 110 -4.40 -22.17 -10.16
C LEU A 110 -5.72 -21.96 -10.91
N MET A 111 -6.23 -20.73 -11.02
CA MET A 111 -7.43 -20.41 -11.81
C MET A 111 -7.06 -20.11 -13.28
N ASN A 112 -6.25 -20.95 -13.92
CA ASN A 112 -5.48 -20.61 -15.12
C ASN A 112 -6.03 -21.15 -16.46
N GLU A 113 -7.31 -21.52 -16.49
CA GLU A 113 -7.95 -22.14 -17.66
C GLU A 113 -8.50 -21.10 -18.65
N ILE A 114 -8.54 -21.48 -19.94
CA ILE A 114 -9.29 -20.78 -20.97
C ILE A 114 -10.66 -21.45 -21.08
N ILE A 115 -11.75 -20.72 -20.79
CA ILE A 115 -13.10 -21.31 -20.78
C ILE A 115 -13.68 -21.45 -22.19
N SER A 116 -13.55 -20.41 -23.02
CA SER A 116 -14.12 -20.40 -24.37
C SER A 116 -13.38 -19.43 -25.28
N GLU A 117 -13.28 -19.77 -26.57
CA GLU A 117 -12.82 -18.90 -27.65
C GLU A 117 -13.92 -18.79 -28.71
N CYS A 118 -14.32 -17.58 -29.10
CA CYS A 118 -15.34 -17.38 -30.14
C CYS A 118 -14.80 -16.50 -31.28
N TRP A 119 -14.98 -16.95 -32.52
CA TRP A 119 -14.47 -16.26 -33.72
C TRP A 119 -15.31 -15.03 -34.10
N SER A 120 -16.62 -15.07 -33.86
CA SER A 120 -17.56 -14.00 -34.24
C SER A 120 -17.58 -12.86 -33.21
N VAL A 121 -17.35 -13.19 -31.94
CA VAL A 121 -17.21 -12.23 -30.86
C VAL A 121 -16.00 -12.66 -30.03
N ARG A 122 -14.85 -12.08 -30.39
CA ARG A 122 -13.50 -12.45 -29.96
C ARG A 122 -13.31 -12.32 -28.46
N GLN A 123 -13.68 -13.37 -27.73
CA GLN A 123 -13.69 -13.40 -26.27
C GLN A 123 -12.82 -14.55 -25.79
N VAL A 124 -12.09 -14.31 -24.72
CA VAL A 124 -11.49 -15.35 -23.92
C VAL A 124 -11.73 -15.05 -22.45
N VAL A 125 -12.15 -16.06 -21.69
CA VAL A 125 -12.13 -16.01 -20.22
C VAL A 125 -10.79 -16.52 -19.75
N TYR A 126 -10.00 -15.68 -19.09
CA TYR A 126 -8.60 -15.99 -18.81
C TYR A 126 -8.14 -15.60 -17.40
N TRP A 127 -6.94 -16.07 -17.02
CA TRP A 127 -6.23 -15.63 -15.82
C TRP A 127 -4.75 -15.28 -15.97
N ARG A 128 -3.90 -15.98 -16.75
CA ARG A 128 -2.46 -15.59 -16.89
C ARG A 128 -2.25 -14.52 -17.98
N ILE A 129 -1.06 -14.28 -18.51
CA ILE A 129 -0.80 -13.59 -19.81
C ILE A 129 0.27 -14.38 -20.57
N SER A 130 1.16 -15.03 -19.82
CA SER A 130 2.37 -15.69 -20.31
C SER A 130 2.23 -17.06 -20.93
N THR A 131 1.06 -17.68 -21.04
CA THR A 131 0.93 -18.95 -21.77
C THR A 131 0.44 -18.73 -23.20
N ILE A 132 1.39 -18.34 -24.07
CA ILE A 132 1.81 -19.01 -25.34
C ILE A 132 0.74 -19.51 -26.36
N SER A 133 -0.56 -19.59 -26.12
CA SER A 133 -1.53 -20.11 -27.11
C SER A 133 -2.21 -19.06 -28.01
N TRP A 134 -2.01 -17.76 -27.80
CA TRP A 134 -2.60 -16.69 -28.63
C TRP A 134 -2.12 -16.68 -30.09
N GLN A 135 -1.04 -17.42 -30.39
CA GLN A 135 -0.54 -17.56 -31.76
C GLN A 135 -1.48 -18.41 -32.63
N LYS A 136 -2.29 -19.28 -32.03
CA LYS A 136 -3.26 -20.11 -32.76
C LYS A 136 -4.59 -19.35 -32.82
N GLY A 137 -4.83 -18.65 -33.94
CA GLY A 137 -6.11 -17.97 -34.19
C GLY A 137 -5.99 -16.59 -34.85
N GLY A 138 -4.79 -16.01 -34.94
CA GLY A 138 -4.59 -14.72 -35.62
C GLY A 138 -5.07 -13.50 -34.83
N PHE A 139 -5.08 -13.58 -33.49
CA PHE A 139 -5.47 -12.49 -32.58
C PHE A 139 -4.34 -12.13 -31.61
N ILE A 140 -4.47 -10.98 -30.95
CA ILE A 140 -3.59 -10.54 -29.85
C ILE A 140 -4.43 -10.07 -28.67
N VAL A 141 -3.85 -10.05 -27.48
CA VAL A 141 -4.43 -9.36 -26.32
C VAL A 141 -4.31 -7.84 -26.55
N PRO A 142 -5.32 -7.01 -26.20
CA PRO A 142 -5.28 -5.55 -26.40
C PRO A 142 -4.30 -4.82 -25.47
N LEU A 143 -3.51 -5.56 -24.69
CA LEU A 143 -2.62 -5.09 -23.65
C LEU A 143 -1.24 -5.71 -23.87
N ASP A 144 -0.18 -4.92 -23.69
CA ASP A 144 1.19 -5.44 -23.66
C ASP A 144 2.06 -4.65 -22.67
N LEU A 145 2.72 -5.35 -21.76
CA LEU A 145 3.44 -4.75 -20.63
C LEU A 145 4.67 -5.55 -20.22
N GLY A 146 5.65 -4.93 -19.57
CA GLY A 146 6.93 -5.55 -19.24
C GLY A 146 6.81 -6.82 -18.37
N ALA A 147 5.80 -6.87 -17.49
CA ALA A 147 5.52 -8.02 -16.63
C ALA A 147 4.74 -9.17 -17.31
N LYS A 148 4.61 -9.18 -18.65
CA LYS A 148 3.77 -10.15 -19.42
C LYS A 148 4.10 -11.62 -19.12
N GLY A 149 5.32 -11.92 -18.67
CA GLY A 149 5.78 -13.23 -18.23
C GLY A 149 5.13 -13.77 -16.95
N SER A 150 4.62 -12.88 -16.09
CA SER A 150 4.17 -13.23 -14.73
C SER A 150 2.81 -12.63 -14.36
N CYS A 151 2.44 -11.48 -14.93
CA CYS A 151 1.17 -10.81 -14.62
C CYS A 151 -0.03 -11.69 -14.96
N HIS A 152 -1.10 -11.53 -14.18
CA HIS A 152 -2.36 -12.23 -14.36
C HIS A 152 -3.43 -11.23 -14.86
N ILE A 153 -4.30 -11.61 -15.80
CA ILE A 153 -5.35 -10.73 -16.33
C ILE A 153 -6.32 -10.24 -15.25
N GLY A 154 -6.63 -11.05 -14.23
CA GLY A 154 -7.41 -10.60 -13.08
C GLY A 154 -6.72 -9.47 -12.32
N GLY A 155 -5.38 -9.54 -12.21
CA GLY A 155 -4.55 -8.46 -11.68
C GLY A 155 -4.56 -7.23 -12.59
N ASN A 156 -4.38 -7.40 -13.90
CA ASN A 156 -4.39 -6.30 -14.86
C ASN A 156 -5.73 -5.56 -14.86
N VAL A 157 -6.85 -6.29 -14.81
CA VAL A 157 -8.18 -5.72 -14.64
C VAL A 157 -8.30 -4.98 -13.32
N SER A 158 -7.85 -5.59 -12.22
CA SER A 158 -7.93 -5.00 -10.89
C SER A 158 -7.10 -3.72 -10.77
N THR A 159 -5.99 -3.59 -11.51
CA THR A 159 -5.17 -2.37 -11.51
C THR A 159 -5.47 -1.44 -12.69
N ASN A 160 -6.40 -1.81 -13.58
CA ASN A 160 -6.62 -1.14 -14.88
C ASN A 160 -5.30 -0.89 -15.63
N ALA A 161 -4.49 -1.94 -15.77
CA ALA A 161 -3.16 -1.86 -16.38
C ALA A 161 -3.19 -1.20 -17.76
N GLY A 162 -2.16 -0.41 -18.05
CA GLY A 162 -1.90 0.22 -19.34
C GLY A 162 -0.84 -0.53 -20.15
N GLY A 163 0.20 0.19 -20.57
CA GLY A 163 1.32 -0.38 -21.32
C GLY A 163 1.37 0.01 -22.79
N LEU A 164 2.27 -0.65 -23.52
CA LEU A 164 2.90 -0.13 -24.75
C LEU A 164 1.95 0.10 -25.93
N ARG A 165 0.75 -0.50 -25.89
CA ARG A 165 -0.24 -0.48 -26.98
C ARG A 165 -1.56 0.15 -26.59
N LEU A 166 -1.62 0.83 -25.43
CA LEU A 166 -2.83 1.52 -24.96
C LEU A 166 -3.30 2.58 -25.97
N LEU A 167 -2.37 3.27 -26.64
CA LEU A 167 -2.68 4.27 -27.67
C LEU A 167 -3.62 3.72 -28.77
N ARG A 168 -3.44 2.45 -29.17
CA ARG A 168 -4.21 1.84 -30.26
C ARG A 168 -5.47 1.13 -29.80
N TYR A 169 -5.37 0.39 -28.71
CA TYR A 169 -6.46 -0.48 -28.28
C TYR A 169 -7.28 0.10 -27.14
N GLY A 170 -6.82 1.19 -26.52
CA GLY A 170 -7.47 1.81 -25.36
C GLY A 170 -7.22 1.05 -24.06
N ASN A 171 -7.81 1.56 -22.99
CA ASN A 171 -7.69 0.97 -21.65
C ASN A 171 -8.59 -0.28 -21.48
N LEU A 172 -8.48 -0.93 -20.32
CA LEU A 172 -9.26 -2.13 -20.03
C LEU A 172 -10.75 -1.86 -19.82
N HIS A 173 -11.16 -0.63 -19.44
CA HIS A 173 -12.59 -0.29 -19.43
C HIS A 173 -13.25 -0.44 -20.81
N GLY A 174 -12.52 -0.19 -21.90
CA GLY A 174 -13.03 -0.38 -23.26
C GLY A 174 -12.94 -1.82 -23.77
N ASN A 175 -11.94 -2.58 -23.31
CA ASN A 175 -11.65 -3.92 -23.84
C ASN A 175 -12.28 -5.06 -23.04
N VAL A 176 -12.56 -4.86 -21.75
CA VAL A 176 -13.25 -5.84 -20.91
C VAL A 176 -14.74 -5.79 -21.24
N LEU A 177 -15.28 -6.91 -21.71
CA LEU A 177 -16.69 -7.07 -22.05
C LEU A 177 -17.53 -7.46 -20.82
N GLY A 178 -16.96 -8.28 -19.94
CA GLY A 178 -17.65 -8.79 -18.76
C GLY A 178 -16.69 -9.33 -17.71
N LEU A 179 -17.17 -9.40 -16.46
CA LEU A 179 -16.43 -9.89 -15.31
C LEU A 179 -17.33 -10.77 -14.45
N GLU A 180 -16.79 -11.86 -13.91
CA GLU A 180 -17.36 -12.52 -12.73
C GLU A 180 -16.50 -12.12 -11.53
N VAL A 181 -17.14 -11.69 -10.44
CA VAL A 181 -16.45 -11.18 -9.25
C VAL A 181 -17.10 -11.73 -7.99
N VAL A 182 -16.30 -12.13 -7.01
CA VAL A 182 -16.80 -12.56 -5.69
C VAL A 182 -16.59 -11.43 -4.69
N LYS A 183 -17.67 -10.95 -4.05
CA LYS A 183 -17.60 -9.90 -3.02
C LYS A 183 -17.12 -10.46 -1.67
N ALA A 184 -16.92 -9.58 -0.69
CA ALA A 184 -16.43 -9.92 0.64
C ALA A 184 -17.26 -11.03 1.31
N ASN A 185 -18.58 -10.95 1.25
CA ASN A 185 -19.50 -11.93 1.82
C ASN A 185 -19.60 -13.26 1.04
N GLY A 186 -18.77 -13.47 0.01
CA GLY A 186 -18.82 -14.65 -0.84
C GLY A 186 -19.86 -14.61 -1.97
N GLU A 187 -20.70 -13.57 -2.05
CA GLU A 187 -21.68 -13.45 -3.13
C GLU A 187 -21.00 -13.30 -4.49
N ILE A 188 -21.40 -14.14 -5.44
CA ILE A 188 -20.91 -14.10 -6.82
C ILE A 188 -21.72 -13.08 -7.61
N ILE A 189 -21.05 -12.03 -8.07
CA ILE A 189 -21.58 -11.02 -8.97
C ILE A 189 -21.25 -11.44 -10.40
N ASP A 190 -22.26 -11.95 -11.10
CA ASP A 190 -22.17 -12.31 -12.51
C ASP A 190 -22.46 -11.09 -13.39
N CYS A 191 -21.39 -10.43 -13.82
CA CYS A 191 -21.42 -9.44 -14.90
C CYS A 191 -20.69 -9.98 -16.14
N LEU A 192 -20.62 -11.31 -16.30
CA LEU A 192 -19.87 -11.97 -17.36
C LEU A 192 -20.65 -11.90 -18.67
N SER A 193 -20.58 -10.74 -19.32
CA SER A 193 -21.07 -10.55 -20.67
C SER A 193 -19.98 -10.77 -21.71
N THR A 194 -20.43 -11.33 -22.81
CA THR A 194 -19.65 -11.62 -24.01
C THR A 194 -20.04 -10.65 -25.14
N LEU A 195 -21.05 -9.82 -24.93
CA LEU A 195 -21.60 -8.92 -25.94
C LEU A 195 -20.78 -7.63 -26.05
N LYS A 196 -20.60 -7.13 -27.28
CA LYS A 196 -19.97 -5.82 -27.50
C LYS A 196 -20.87 -4.64 -27.08
N LYS A 197 -22.18 -4.87 -27.05
CA LYS A 197 -23.19 -3.87 -26.73
C LYS A 197 -24.24 -4.51 -25.86
N ASP A 198 -24.37 -4.00 -24.65
CA ASP A 198 -25.34 -4.47 -23.67
C ASP A 198 -25.68 -3.29 -22.75
N ASN A 199 -26.88 -2.73 -22.91
CA ASN A 199 -27.33 -1.53 -22.18
C ASN A 199 -28.52 -1.87 -21.27
N THR A 200 -28.50 -3.07 -20.67
CA THR A 200 -29.55 -3.59 -19.80
C THR A 200 -29.41 -3.14 -18.33
N GLY A 201 -29.08 -1.87 -18.10
CA GLY A 201 -28.90 -1.28 -16.78
C GLY A 201 -27.50 -0.68 -16.58
N TYR A 202 -27.06 -0.58 -15.33
CA TYR A 202 -25.74 -0.05 -14.98
C TYR A 202 -24.62 -0.99 -15.45
N HIS A 203 -23.54 -0.43 -15.99
CA HIS A 203 -22.37 -1.22 -16.39
C HIS A 203 -21.48 -1.54 -15.18
N LEU A 204 -21.96 -2.41 -14.28
CA LEU A 204 -21.34 -2.67 -12.98
C LEU A 204 -19.90 -3.18 -13.07
N LYS A 205 -19.50 -3.86 -14.15
CA LYS A 205 -18.09 -4.31 -14.35
C LYS A 205 -17.07 -3.18 -14.15
N HIS A 206 -17.40 -1.93 -14.49
CA HIS A 206 -16.45 -0.81 -14.39
C HIS A 206 -16.06 -0.46 -12.96
N ILE A 207 -16.89 -0.76 -11.96
CA ILE A 207 -16.52 -0.46 -10.56
C ILE A 207 -15.40 -1.39 -10.07
N PHE A 208 -15.25 -2.58 -10.68
CA PHE A 208 -14.22 -3.56 -10.32
C PHE A 208 -12.90 -3.35 -11.08
N ILE A 209 -12.96 -2.77 -12.29
CA ILE A 209 -11.77 -2.42 -13.08
C ILE A 209 -11.05 -1.25 -12.39
N GLY A 210 -9.80 -1.46 -11.96
CA GLY A 210 -9.05 -0.46 -11.18
C GLY A 210 -9.37 -0.43 -9.69
N SER A 211 -10.14 -1.39 -9.17
CA SER A 211 -10.52 -1.45 -7.74
C SER A 211 -9.44 -2.07 -6.83
N GLU A 212 -8.38 -2.62 -7.41
CA GLU A 212 -7.23 -3.23 -6.72
C GLU A 212 -7.63 -4.31 -5.71
N GLY A 213 -8.68 -5.08 -6.00
CA GLY A 213 -9.17 -6.16 -5.14
C GLY A 213 -9.88 -5.69 -3.86
N THR A 214 -10.12 -4.38 -3.71
CA THR A 214 -10.79 -3.82 -2.52
C THR A 214 -12.32 -3.99 -2.56
N LEU A 215 -12.91 -4.21 -3.73
CA LEU A 215 -14.36 -4.32 -3.90
C LEU A 215 -14.86 -5.75 -4.18
N GLY A 216 -13.93 -6.66 -4.48
CA GLY A 216 -14.21 -8.04 -4.82
C GLY A 216 -13.00 -8.71 -5.49
N LEU A 217 -13.02 -10.03 -5.55
CA LEU A 217 -12.02 -10.85 -6.24
C LEU A 217 -12.55 -11.25 -7.61
N VAL A 218 -11.93 -10.74 -8.68
CA VAL A 218 -12.29 -11.06 -10.07
C VAL A 218 -11.98 -12.53 -10.35
N THR A 219 -12.96 -13.37 -10.69
CA THR A 219 -12.77 -14.81 -10.96
C THR A 219 -12.71 -15.18 -12.44
N LYS A 220 -13.40 -14.40 -13.28
CA LYS A 220 -13.45 -14.58 -14.74
C LYS A 220 -13.43 -13.23 -15.43
N VAL A 221 -12.76 -13.15 -16.58
CA VAL A 221 -12.67 -11.92 -17.40
C VAL A 221 -13.00 -12.23 -18.84
N ALA A 222 -14.11 -11.74 -19.39
CA ALA A 222 -14.33 -11.75 -20.83
C ALA A 222 -13.69 -10.51 -21.46
N ILE A 223 -12.68 -10.69 -22.32
CA ILE A 223 -11.93 -9.60 -22.97
C ILE A 223 -12.00 -9.65 -24.49
N GLN A 224 -12.13 -8.50 -25.12
CA GLN A 224 -12.09 -8.34 -26.57
C GLN A 224 -10.65 -8.40 -27.09
N CYS A 225 -10.34 -9.37 -27.96
CA CYS A 225 -9.02 -9.49 -28.58
C CYS A 225 -8.97 -8.89 -30.01
N PRO A 226 -8.09 -7.90 -30.29
CA PRO A 226 -7.84 -7.41 -31.64
C PRO A 226 -7.28 -8.47 -32.59
N THR A 227 -7.47 -8.26 -33.90
CA THR A 227 -6.78 -9.09 -34.92
C THR A 227 -5.29 -8.80 -34.86
N ARG A 228 -4.46 -9.84 -34.97
CA ARG A 228 -3.03 -9.68 -35.09
C ARG A 228 -2.73 -8.89 -36.37
N PRO A 229 -2.01 -7.76 -36.30
CA PRO A 229 -1.61 -7.02 -37.49
C PRO A 229 -0.75 -7.92 -38.39
N LYS A 230 -0.90 -7.74 -39.71
CA LYS A 230 -0.12 -8.51 -40.69
C LYS A 230 1.28 -7.92 -40.84
N TYR A 231 1.38 -6.60 -40.68
CA TYR A 231 2.60 -5.84 -40.87
C TYR A 231 2.80 -4.91 -39.69
N THR A 232 4.04 -4.88 -39.20
CA THR A 232 4.47 -4.00 -38.12
C THR A 232 5.76 -3.32 -38.56
N SER A 233 5.87 -2.02 -38.29
CA SER A 233 7.09 -1.26 -38.56
C SER A 233 7.39 -0.38 -37.36
N VAL A 234 8.67 -0.27 -37.00
CA VAL A 234 9.15 0.58 -35.91
C VAL A 234 10.13 1.60 -36.46
N ALA A 235 9.88 2.88 -36.18
CA ALA A 235 10.80 3.97 -36.42
C ALA A 235 11.39 4.46 -35.09
N PHE A 236 12.71 4.64 -35.04
CA PHE A 236 13.42 5.18 -33.89
C PHE A 236 14.12 6.48 -34.30
N LEU A 237 13.72 7.60 -33.70
CA LEU A 237 13.98 8.95 -34.19
C LEU A 237 14.71 9.78 -33.13
N GLY A 238 15.67 10.60 -33.55
CA GLY A 238 16.43 11.52 -32.70
C GLY A 238 15.98 12.97 -32.88
N LEU A 239 15.78 13.69 -31.77
CA LEU A 239 15.18 15.03 -31.74
C LEU A 239 15.94 16.00 -30.82
N GLN A 240 15.95 17.28 -31.19
CA GLN A 240 16.72 18.31 -30.50
C GLN A 240 16.13 18.76 -29.15
N LYS A 241 14.79 18.79 -29.02
CA LYS A 241 14.09 19.34 -27.86
C LYS A 241 12.65 18.82 -27.77
N PHE A 242 12.04 18.90 -26.59
CA PHE A 242 10.70 18.35 -26.36
C PHE A 242 9.60 18.96 -27.24
N SER A 243 9.66 20.26 -27.58
CA SER A 243 8.70 20.84 -28.53
C SER A 243 8.71 20.17 -29.90
N LYS A 244 9.87 19.67 -30.37
CA LYS A 244 9.98 18.91 -31.61
C LYS A 244 9.41 17.49 -31.47
N VAL A 245 9.48 16.91 -30.28
CA VAL A 245 8.78 15.65 -29.95
C VAL A 245 7.27 15.82 -30.12
N LEU A 246 6.70 16.91 -29.60
CA LEU A 246 5.27 17.20 -29.74
C LEU A 246 4.84 17.47 -31.20
N GLU A 247 5.63 18.24 -31.95
CA GLU A 247 5.40 18.46 -33.39
C GLU A 247 5.43 17.14 -34.18
N THR A 248 6.41 16.27 -33.89
CA THR A 248 6.55 14.96 -34.51
C THR A 248 5.37 14.05 -34.15
N PHE A 249 4.97 14.00 -32.88
CA PHE A 249 3.83 13.21 -32.44
C PHE A 249 2.52 13.69 -33.06
N LYS A 250 2.29 15.00 -33.12
CA LYS A 250 1.13 15.56 -33.82
C LYS A 250 1.10 15.13 -35.29
N LYS A 251 2.24 15.25 -35.97
CA LYS A 251 2.35 14.87 -37.38
C LYS A 251 2.17 13.36 -37.60
N ALA A 252 2.68 12.53 -36.70
CA ALA A 252 2.48 11.08 -36.73
C ALA A 252 0.98 10.71 -36.63
N LYS A 253 0.23 11.39 -35.75
CA LYS A 253 -1.23 11.19 -35.66
C LYS A 253 -1.97 11.61 -36.93
N GLU A 254 -1.55 12.70 -37.56
CA GLU A 254 -2.16 13.21 -38.80
C GLU A 254 -1.90 12.29 -40.00
N ASP A 255 -0.66 11.80 -40.15
CA ASP A 255 -0.24 11.08 -41.37
C ASP A 255 -0.38 9.56 -41.26
N LEU A 256 -0.04 8.99 -40.11
CA LEU A 256 -0.11 7.54 -39.88
C LEU A 256 -1.53 7.12 -39.50
N GLY A 257 -2.24 8.00 -38.77
CA GLY A 257 -3.65 7.82 -38.44
C GLY A 257 -3.92 6.47 -37.77
N GLU A 258 -4.76 5.66 -38.39
CA GLU A 258 -5.27 4.41 -37.83
C GLU A 258 -4.22 3.29 -37.71
N VAL A 259 -3.07 3.38 -38.40
CA VAL A 259 -2.03 2.36 -38.29
C VAL A 259 -1.09 2.60 -37.12
N LEU A 260 -1.08 3.79 -36.52
CA LEU A 260 -0.26 4.11 -35.36
C LEU A 260 -0.58 3.16 -34.20
N SER A 261 0.42 2.50 -33.61
CA SER A 261 0.24 1.54 -32.53
C SER A 261 0.98 1.84 -31.22
N ALA A 262 2.10 2.55 -31.28
CA ALA A 262 2.81 3.02 -30.09
C ALA A 262 3.55 4.34 -30.39
N VAL A 263 3.68 5.18 -29.37
CA VAL A 263 4.51 6.40 -29.41
C VAL A 263 5.18 6.57 -28.04
N GLU A 264 6.45 6.19 -27.96
CA GLU A 264 7.24 6.20 -26.74
C GLU A 264 8.32 7.28 -26.80
N VAL A 265 8.45 8.08 -25.75
CA VAL A 265 9.48 9.12 -25.61
C VAL A 265 10.53 8.69 -24.59
N MET A 266 11.78 9.02 -24.85
CA MET A 266 12.90 8.90 -23.90
C MET A 266 13.75 10.17 -24.00
N ASP A 267 14.19 10.76 -22.88
CA ASP A 267 15.23 11.80 -22.93
C ASP A 267 16.64 11.20 -23.11
N GLY A 268 17.60 12.08 -23.42
CA GLY A 268 19.02 11.76 -23.54
C GLY A 268 19.56 11.02 -22.33
N THR A 269 19.24 11.53 -21.14
CA THR A 269 19.70 10.98 -19.86
C THR A 269 19.19 9.56 -19.61
N SER A 270 17.99 9.21 -20.10
CA SER A 270 17.47 7.83 -20.06
C SER A 270 18.33 6.85 -20.85
N LEU A 271 18.83 7.25 -22.03
CA LEU A 271 19.72 6.38 -22.83
C LEU A 271 21.15 6.39 -22.31
N GLU A 272 21.65 7.51 -21.79
CA GLU A 272 22.94 7.55 -21.08
C GLU A 272 22.94 6.58 -19.89
N PHE A 273 21.85 6.57 -19.13
CA PHE A 273 21.61 5.62 -18.05
C PHE A 273 21.63 4.17 -18.53
N ALA A 274 20.87 3.86 -19.59
CA ALA A 274 20.85 2.51 -20.14
C ALA A 274 22.22 2.09 -20.72
N ALA A 275 22.95 3.00 -21.34
CA ALA A 275 24.28 2.74 -21.87
C ALA A 275 25.28 2.42 -20.76
N GLU A 276 25.28 3.20 -19.67
CA GLU A 276 26.16 2.99 -18.52
C GLU A 276 25.83 1.68 -17.79
N LYS A 277 24.56 1.46 -17.43
CA LYS A 277 24.18 0.31 -16.58
C LYS A 277 24.07 -1.00 -17.35
N LEU A 278 23.64 -0.96 -18.62
CA LEU A 278 23.28 -2.14 -19.40
C LEU A 278 24.15 -2.35 -20.64
N GLY A 279 25.05 -1.41 -20.97
CA GLY A 279 25.84 -1.46 -22.20
C GLY A 279 25.00 -1.28 -23.48
N LEU A 280 23.77 -0.76 -23.36
CA LEU A 280 22.86 -0.58 -24.49
C LEU A 280 23.16 0.73 -25.22
N GLN A 281 23.53 0.63 -26.49
CA GLN A 281 23.87 1.77 -27.33
C GLN A 281 22.67 2.22 -28.18
N SER A 282 22.55 3.54 -28.38
CA SER A 282 21.57 4.11 -29.32
C SER A 282 21.86 3.64 -30.75
N PRO A 283 20.84 3.26 -31.55
CA PRO A 283 21.04 2.82 -32.92
C PRO A 283 21.33 3.97 -33.90
N ILE A 284 21.19 5.23 -33.48
CA ILE A 284 21.27 6.42 -34.34
C ILE A 284 22.25 7.48 -33.84
N GLY A 285 22.99 7.22 -32.77
CA GLY A 285 23.86 8.21 -32.10
C GLY A 285 23.16 8.95 -30.95
N GLU A 286 23.77 10.03 -30.49
CA GLU A 286 23.34 10.76 -29.28
C GLU A 286 22.46 11.98 -29.61
N TYR A 287 21.29 12.05 -29.00
CA TYR A 287 20.33 13.15 -29.13
C TYR A 287 19.70 13.49 -27.78
N PRO A 288 19.26 14.75 -27.56
CA PRO A 288 18.57 15.15 -26.33
C PRO A 288 17.25 14.42 -26.08
N PHE A 289 16.56 14.00 -27.14
CA PHE A 289 15.33 13.23 -27.06
C PHE A 289 15.27 12.17 -28.14
N TYR A 290 14.57 11.08 -27.83
CA TYR A 290 14.29 9.98 -28.74
C TYR A 290 12.79 9.69 -28.77
N LEU A 291 12.30 9.32 -29.95
CA LEU A 291 10.92 8.90 -30.15
C LEU A 291 10.92 7.53 -30.85
N LEU A 292 10.25 6.55 -30.25
CA LEU A 292 9.96 5.26 -30.86
C LEU A 292 8.50 5.26 -31.31
N ILE A 293 8.27 5.09 -32.60
CA ILE A 293 6.94 5.01 -33.22
C ILE A 293 6.75 3.62 -33.78
N GLU A 294 5.68 2.93 -33.37
CA GLU A 294 5.26 1.68 -33.98
C GLU A 294 4.01 1.92 -34.85
N THR A 295 3.97 1.28 -36.01
CA THR A 295 2.76 1.13 -36.83
C THR A 295 2.40 -0.35 -36.95
N SER A 296 1.10 -0.63 -36.96
CA SER A 296 0.52 -1.96 -37.08
C SER A 296 -0.71 -1.91 -37.97
N GLY A 297 -0.65 -2.58 -39.12
CA GLY A 297 -1.71 -2.54 -40.11
C GLY A 297 -1.88 -3.84 -40.89
N SER A 298 -2.70 -3.75 -41.94
CA SER A 298 -3.17 -4.89 -42.72
C SER A 298 -2.58 -4.97 -44.12
N ASN A 299 -1.90 -3.92 -44.59
CA ASN A 299 -1.34 -3.83 -45.94
C ASN A 299 0.02 -3.14 -45.91
N GLU A 300 1.07 -3.90 -46.21
CA GLU A 300 2.46 -3.44 -46.17
C GLU A 300 2.72 -2.18 -47.00
N ASN A 301 2.18 -2.11 -48.21
CA ASN A 301 2.46 -1.03 -49.15
C ASN A 301 1.88 0.29 -48.64
N HIS A 302 0.62 0.28 -48.19
CA HIS A 302 -0.03 1.48 -47.65
C HIS A 302 0.64 1.94 -46.34
N ASP A 303 0.96 0.98 -45.46
CA ASP A 303 1.59 1.28 -44.16
C ASP A 303 2.99 1.88 -44.37
N THR A 304 3.76 1.32 -45.32
CA THR A 304 5.10 1.81 -45.69
C THR A 304 5.04 3.17 -46.36
N GLU A 305 4.10 3.39 -47.28
CA GLU A 305 3.91 4.70 -47.95
C GLU A 305 3.58 5.80 -46.93
N LYS A 306 2.65 5.53 -46.01
CA LYS A 306 2.32 6.45 -44.90
C LYS A 306 3.55 6.77 -44.05
N LEU A 307 4.31 5.74 -43.66
CA LEU A 307 5.50 5.91 -42.83
C LEU A 307 6.58 6.74 -43.55
N ASN A 308 6.84 6.46 -44.83
CA ASN A 308 7.83 7.20 -45.62
C ASN A 308 7.43 8.67 -45.80
N ASN A 309 6.17 8.95 -46.14
CA ASN A 309 5.66 10.32 -46.30
C ASN A 309 5.76 11.12 -44.99
N PHE A 310 5.45 10.47 -43.86
CA PHE A 310 5.61 11.04 -42.53
C PHE A 310 7.09 11.38 -42.24
N LEU A 311 8.00 10.42 -42.45
CA LEU A 311 9.43 10.60 -42.18
C LEU A 311 10.07 11.66 -43.08
N GLU A 312 9.73 11.66 -44.37
CA GLU A 312 10.18 12.69 -45.32
C GLU A 312 9.74 14.08 -44.86
N THR A 313 8.47 14.23 -44.45
CA THR A 313 7.97 15.50 -43.93
C THR A 313 8.67 15.89 -42.63
N ALA A 314 8.88 14.95 -41.72
CA ALA A 314 9.54 15.18 -40.44
C ALA A 314 11.00 15.62 -40.61
N LEU A 315 11.73 15.04 -41.57
CA LEU A 315 13.09 15.45 -41.94
C LEU A 315 13.11 16.83 -42.61
N ASN A 316 12.29 17.03 -43.65
CA ASN A 316 12.26 18.28 -44.42
C ASN A 316 11.85 19.49 -43.56
N ARG A 317 10.94 19.29 -42.60
CA ARG A 317 10.53 20.34 -41.63
C ARG A 317 11.43 20.44 -40.41
N HIS A 318 12.52 19.66 -40.36
CA HIS A 318 13.48 19.64 -39.26
C HIS A 318 12.80 19.38 -37.90
N PHE A 319 11.81 18.49 -37.90
CA PHE A 319 11.20 17.95 -36.68
C PHE A 319 12.13 16.90 -36.06
N ILE A 320 12.72 16.06 -36.89
CA ILE A 320 13.69 15.04 -36.50
C ILE A 320 15.06 15.34 -37.10
N LEU A 321 16.12 14.95 -36.41
CA LEU A 321 17.51 15.14 -36.85
C LEU A 321 18.07 13.91 -37.56
N ASN A 322 17.64 12.73 -37.12
CA ASN A 322 18.05 11.43 -37.66
C ASN A 322 17.01 10.38 -37.29
N GLY A 323 17.02 9.25 -37.97
CA GLY A 323 16.13 8.14 -37.65
C GLY A 323 16.51 6.86 -38.36
N THR A 324 16.05 5.74 -37.81
CA THR A 324 16.14 4.42 -38.42
C THR A 324 14.79 3.72 -38.38
N VAL A 325 14.54 2.83 -39.35
CA VAL A 325 13.29 2.09 -39.48
C VAL A 325 13.58 0.60 -39.57
N ALA A 326 12.76 -0.20 -38.92
CA ALA A 326 12.79 -1.66 -38.99
C ALA A 326 11.40 -2.23 -39.27
N THR A 327 11.34 -3.20 -40.19
CA THR A 327 10.16 -4.02 -40.48
C THR A 327 10.42 -5.51 -40.21
N GLU A 328 11.68 -5.93 -40.25
CA GLU A 328 12.10 -7.29 -39.90
C GLU A 328 11.94 -7.54 -38.38
N PRO A 329 11.29 -8.64 -37.95
CA PRO A 329 11.00 -8.90 -36.54
C PRO A 329 12.21 -8.77 -35.60
N ALA A 330 13.36 -9.34 -35.97
CA ALA A 330 14.56 -9.27 -35.13
C ALA A 330 15.09 -7.84 -34.96
N LYS A 331 14.95 -6.98 -35.96
CA LYS A 331 15.36 -5.57 -35.88
C LYS A 331 14.32 -4.74 -35.12
N VAL A 332 13.04 -5.04 -35.30
CA VAL A 332 11.93 -4.46 -34.52
C VAL A 332 12.14 -4.73 -33.03
N ASP A 333 12.39 -6.00 -32.67
CA ASP A 333 12.66 -6.40 -31.28
C ASP A 333 13.91 -5.68 -30.73
N LYS A 334 14.95 -5.50 -31.55
CA LYS A 334 16.16 -4.77 -31.15
C LYS A 334 15.86 -3.29 -30.87
N LEU A 335 15.04 -2.62 -31.69
CA LEU A 335 14.65 -1.23 -31.42
C LEU A 335 13.79 -1.11 -30.16
N TRP A 336 12.81 -1.99 -30.00
CA TRP A 336 11.99 -2.06 -28.78
C TRP A 336 12.82 -2.35 -27.53
N SER A 337 13.86 -3.17 -27.65
CA SER A 337 14.72 -3.53 -26.51
C SER A 337 15.39 -2.32 -25.88
N VAL A 338 15.67 -1.25 -26.64
CA VAL A 338 16.23 0.00 -26.12
C VAL A 338 15.28 0.63 -25.11
N ARG A 339 13.98 0.72 -25.46
CA ARG A 339 12.93 1.31 -24.62
C ARG A 339 12.52 0.38 -23.46
N GLU A 340 12.34 -0.91 -23.73
CA GLU A 340 11.87 -1.88 -22.74
C GLU A 340 12.92 -2.22 -21.68
N SER A 341 14.22 -2.03 -21.98
CA SER A 341 15.29 -2.42 -21.06
C SER A 341 15.63 -1.34 -20.04
N ILE A 342 15.21 -0.08 -20.21
CA ILE A 342 15.54 1.01 -19.26
C ILE A 342 15.23 0.61 -17.81
N PRO A 343 14.03 0.07 -17.48
CA PRO A 343 13.74 -0.35 -16.10
C PRO A 343 14.63 -1.48 -15.57
N ARG A 344 15.27 -2.29 -16.43
CA ARG A 344 16.18 -3.36 -15.99
C ARG A 344 17.44 -2.78 -15.34
N GLY A 345 17.84 -1.57 -15.72
CA GLY A 345 18.99 -0.88 -15.13
C GLY A 345 18.76 -0.50 -13.66
N PHE A 346 17.51 -0.45 -13.19
CA PHE A 346 17.16 -0.02 -11.83
C PHE A 346 17.73 -0.99 -10.79
N ALA A 347 17.76 -2.30 -11.09
CA ALA A 347 18.33 -3.31 -10.21
C ALA A 347 19.86 -3.20 -10.07
N LEU A 348 20.52 -2.48 -10.99
CA LEU A 348 21.96 -2.22 -10.97
C LEU A 348 22.31 -0.88 -10.30
N CYS A 349 21.30 -0.16 -9.81
CA CYS A 349 21.46 1.11 -9.12
C CYS A 349 21.47 0.92 -7.60
N GLY A 350 22.30 1.70 -6.91
CA GLY A 350 22.29 1.75 -5.45
C GLY A 350 21.04 2.43 -4.88
N ALA A 351 20.54 3.48 -5.55
CA ALA A 351 19.33 4.19 -5.15
C ALA A 351 18.61 4.81 -6.35
N ILE A 352 17.40 4.35 -6.61
CA ILE A 352 16.52 4.91 -7.64
C ILE A 352 15.11 5.08 -7.10
N PHE A 353 14.55 6.27 -7.29
CA PHE A 353 13.17 6.59 -6.94
C PHE A 353 12.37 6.67 -8.23
N ALA A 354 11.42 5.74 -8.36
CA ALA A 354 10.61 5.57 -9.56
C ALA A 354 9.18 6.08 -9.35
N TYR A 355 8.74 6.97 -10.22
CA TYR A 355 7.41 7.54 -10.21
C TYR A 355 6.71 7.32 -11.55
N ASP A 356 5.41 7.10 -11.49
CA ASP A 356 4.53 6.84 -12.62
C ASP A 356 3.34 7.78 -12.51
N VAL A 357 3.25 8.72 -13.45
CA VAL A 357 2.31 9.85 -13.41
C VAL A 357 1.76 10.14 -14.80
N SER A 358 0.52 10.60 -14.88
CA SER A 358 -0.04 11.12 -16.13
C SER A 358 -0.02 12.64 -16.11
N LEU A 359 0.36 13.26 -17.23
CA LEU A 359 0.36 14.71 -17.40
C LEU A 359 -0.32 15.08 -18.72
N PRO A 360 -0.91 16.29 -18.82
CA PRO A 360 -1.24 16.85 -20.12
C PRO A 360 -0.01 16.82 -21.02
N VAL A 361 -0.16 16.33 -22.26
CA VAL A 361 0.98 16.09 -23.16
C VAL A 361 1.84 17.35 -23.41
N GLY A 362 1.25 18.55 -23.33
CA GLY A 362 1.98 19.82 -23.44
C GLY A 362 2.94 20.10 -22.28
N ASP A 363 2.63 19.59 -21.08
CA ASP A 363 3.38 19.78 -19.83
C ASP A 363 4.19 18.53 -19.44
N TYR A 364 4.20 17.50 -20.29
CA TYR A 364 4.73 16.16 -19.98
C TYR A 364 6.18 16.19 -19.48
N PHE A 365 7.05 16.99 -20.08
CA PHE A 365 8.46 17.10 -19.65
C PHE A 365 8.72 18.21 -18.62
N THR A 366 7.74 19.09 -18.36
CA THR A 366 7.86 20.16 -17.37
C THR A 366 8.13 19.59 -15.98
N LEU A 367 7.48 18.48 -15.61
CA LEU A 367 7.72 17.83 -14.32
C LEU A 367 9.17 17.32 -14.18
N VAL A 368 9.77 16.79 -15.24
CA VAL A 368 11.17 16.32 -15.23
C VAL A 368 12.11 17.50 -14.95
N GLU A 369 11.89 18.64 -15.61
CA GLU A 369 12.69 19.85 -15.43
C GLU A 369 12.54 20.45 -14.02
N ASP A 370 11.30 20.52 -13.52
CA ASP A 370 11.00 21.03 -12.18
C ASP A 370 11.63 20.15 -11.09
N VAL A 371 11.52 18.83 -11.21
CA VAL A 371 12.14 17.88 -10.27
C VAL A 371 13.66 17.93 -10.37
N LYS A 372 14.23 18.04 -11.57
CA LYS A 372 15.68 18.22 -11.73
C LYS A 372 16.18 19.48 -11.00
N LYS A 373 15.43 20.58 -11.10
CA LYS A 373 15.73 21.83 -10.39
C LYS A 373 15.58 21.68 -8.87
N HIS A 374 14.51 21.03 -8.41
CA HIS A 374 14.23 20.77 -6.99
C HIS A 374 15.33 19.92 -6.34
N MET A 375 15.74 18.84 -7.02
CA MET A 375 16.76 17.93 -6.52
C MET A 375 18.17 18.53 -6.53
N GLY A 376 18.50 19.37 -7.52
CA GLY A 376 19.83 19.99 -7.61
C GLY A 376 20.95 18.95 -7.54
N SER A 377 21.87 19.12 -6.58
CA SER A 377 22.99 18.20 -6.35
C SER A 377 22.65 16.92 -5.57
N LEU A 378 21.41 16.78 -5.09
CA LEU A 378 20.96 15.59 -4.34
C LEU A 378 20.72 14.39 -5.26
N ALA A 379 20.47 14.61 -6.55
CA ALA A 379 20.32 13.57 -7.56
C ALA A 379 21.57 13.49 -8.45
N GLN A 380 22.00 12.27 -8.77
CA GLN A 380 22.99 12.05 -9.84
C GLN A 380 22.33 12.32 -11.20
N ARG A 381 21.12 11.79 -11.39
CA ARG A 381 20.32 11.96 -12.61
C ARG A 381 18.85 12.10 -12.26
N VAL A 382 18.16 12.96 -13.01
CA VAL A 382 16.70 13.00 -13.09
C VAL A 382 16.35 12.89 -14.56
N PHE A 383 15.53 11.89 -14.90
CA PHE A 383 15.22 11.57 -16.29
C PHE A 383 13.80 11.04 -16.45
N GLY A 384 13.27 11.21 -17.66
CA GLY A 384 11.91 10.85 -18.03
C GLY A 384 11.85 10.01 -19.30
N PHE A 385 11.04 8.95 -19.26
CA PHE A 385 10.64 8.20 -20.45
C PHE A 385 9.21 7.70 -20.28
N GLY A 386 8.55 7.24 -21.35
CA GLY A 386 7.22 6.65 -21.22
C GLY A 386 6.36 6.79 -22.45
N HIS A 387 5.06 6.66 -22.22
CA HIS A 387 4.03 6.59 -23.23
C HIS A 387 3.55 8.02 -23.54
N LEU A 388 4.19 8.68 -24.50
CA LEU A 388 3.77 10.02 -24.92
C LEU A 388 2.35 10.00 -25.50
N GLY A 389 1.98 8.88 -26.14
CA GLY A 389 0.69 8.68 -26.79
C GLY A 389 -0.53 8.90 -25.89
N ASP A 390 -0.42 8.51 -24.62
CA ASP A 390 -1.49 8.59 -23.62
C ASP A 390 -1.17 9.54 -22.45
N GLY A 391 0.01 10.18 -22.49
CA GLY A 391 0.44 11.16 -21.49
C GLY A 391 0.99 10.54 -20.21
N ASN A 392 1.39 9.27 -20.21
CA ASN A 392 2.01 8.61 -19.06
C ASN A 392 3.55 8.76 -19.04
N LEU A 393 4.07 9.48 -18.05
CA LEU A 393 5.49 9.68 -17.76
C LEU A 393 5.96 8.73 -16.64
N HIS A 394 7.01 7.97 -16.93
CA HIS A 394 7.86 7.37 -15.92
C HIS A 394 9.02 8.31 -15.59
N LEU A 395 8.96 8.92 -14.41
CA LEU A 395 9.97 9.82 -13.89
C LEU A 395 10.90 9.05 -12.96
N GLN A 396 12.21 9.17 -13.19
CA GLN A 396 13.23 8.47 -12.41
C GLN A 396 14.21 9.46 -11.79
N ILE A 397 14.58 9.22 -10.54
CA ILE A 397 15.61 9.96 -9.81
C ILE A 397 16.66 8.95 -9.34
N GLU A 398 17.83 8.97 -9.94
CA GLU A 398 18.99 8.24 -9.43
C GLU A 398 19.73 9.11 -8.41
N ALA A 399 19.97 8.57 -7.23
CA ALA A 399 20.70 9.22 -6.16
C ALA A 399 21.91 8.37 -5.73
N ASN A 400 22.82 8.98 -4.98
CA ASN A 400 23.99 8.25 -4.44
C ASN A 400 23.58 7.13 -3.47
N GLN A 401 22.57 7.40 -2.63
CA GLN A 401 22.11 6.51 -1.59
C GLN A 401 20.64 6.69 -1.32
N PHE A 402 19.98 5.61 -0.90
CA PHE A 402 18.59 5.66 -0.45
C PHE A 402 18.57 6.17 0.99
N SER A 403 17.76 7.19 1.28
CA SER A 403 17.55 7.68 2.64
C SER A 403 16.09 8.09 2.83
N LYS A 404 15.58 7.99 4.07
CA LYS A 404 14.20 8.38 4.38
C LYS A 404 14.01 9.89 4.21
N GLU A 405 15.04 10.66 4.53
CA GLU A 405 15.09 12.12 4.40
C GLU A 405 15.03 12.53 2.93
N LEU A 406 15.78 11.84 2.06
CA LEU A 406 15.73 12.09 0.61
C LEU A 406 14.35 11.73 0.05
N LYS A 407 13.77 10.60 0.47
CA LYS A 407 12.40 10.24 0.08
C LYS A 407 11.38 11.29 0.55
N ALA A 408 11.50 11.80 1.77
CA ALA A 408 10.65 12.86 2.30
C ALA A 408 10.91 14.24 1.67
N HIS A 409 12.06 14.43 1.03
CA HIS A 409 12.35 15.61 0.22
C HIS A 409 11.72 15.52 -1.18
N ILE A 410 11.60 14.30 -1.72
CA ILE A 410 10.97 14.02 -3.01
C ILE A 410 9.44 13.97 -2.89
N GLU A 411 8.94 13.35 -1.83
CA GLU A 411 7.51 13.21 -1.54
C GLU A 411 7.13 14.06 -0.31
N PRO A 412 6.12 14.95 -0.40
CA PRO A 412 5.04 14.96 -1.40
C PRO A 412 5.28 15.81 -2.66
N TYR A 413 6.42 16.51 -2.79
CA TYR A 413 6.67 17.50 -3.85
C TYR A 413 6.28 17.03 -5.26
N ILE A 414 6.70 15.83 -5.69
CA ILE A 414 6.34 15.30 -7.02
C ILE A 414 4.83 15.20 -7.21
N PHE A 415 4.11 14.74 -6.19
CA PHE A 415 2.66 14.55 -6.27
C PHE A 415 1.91 15.87 -6.24
N GLU A 416 2.39 16.84 -5.47
CA GLU A 416 1.86 18.20 -5.45
C GLU A 416 2.05 18.85 -6.82
N ARG A 417 3.27 18.79 -7.35
CA ARG A 417 3.58 19.37 -8.66
C ARG A 417 2.81 18.71 -9.80
N THR A 418 2.67 17.38 -9.75
CA THR A 418 1.82 16.65 -10.70
C THR A 418 0.37 17.14 -10.66
N THR A 419 -0.15 17.38 -9.46
CA THR A 419 -1.53 17.88 -9.27
C THR A 419 -1.69 19.32 -9.75
N GLU A 420 -0.71 20.19 -9.52
CA GLU A 420 -0.68 21.56 -10.04
C GLU A 420 -0.71 21.60 -11.57
N LEU A 421 0.00 20.67 -12.21
CA LEU A 421 -0.02 20.46 -13.67
C LEU A 421 -1.29 19.73 -14.15
N LYS A 422 -2.29 19.56 -13.29
CA LYS A 422 -3.57 18.86 -13.57
C LYS A 422 -3.37 17.42 -14.02
N GLY A 423 -2.32 16.76 -13.53
CA GLY A 423 -1.99 15.37 -13.80
C GLY A 423 -2.61 14.37 -12.82
N SER A 424 -2.23 13.10 -12.99
CA SER A 424 -2.55 11.97 -12.10
C SER A 424 -1.27 11.47 -11.44
N ILE A 425 -1.29 11.26 -10.11
CA ILE A 425 -0.15 10.75 -9.33
C ILE A 425 0.13 9.24 -9.53
N SER A 426 -0.76 8.56 -10.24
CA SER A 426 -0.61 7.18 -10.65
C SER A 426 -1.31 7.00 -11.99
N ALA A 427 -0.56 6.67 -13.03
CA ALA A 427 -1.09 6.49 -14.37
C ALA A 427 -1.61 5.07 -14.57
N GLU A 428 -0.79 4.07 -14.26
CA GLU A 428 -1.08 2.66 -14.54
C GLU A 428 -0.86 1.72 -13.34
N HIS A 429 -0.01 2.11 -12.38
CA HIS A 429 0.38 1.20 -11.29
C HIS A 429 -0.62 1.14 -10.11
N GLY A 430 -1.69 1.92 -10.15
CA GLY A 430 -2.67 2.01 -9.06
C GLY A 430 -2.18 2.78 -7.84
N ILE A 431 -3.00 2.85 -6.80
CA ILE A 431 -2.72 3.54 -5.54
C ILE A 431 -2.04 2.60 -4.53
N GLY A 432 -2.55 1.37 -4.42
CA GLY A 432 -2.06 0.35 -3.52
C GLY A 432 -1.90 0.84 -2.07
N PHE A 433 -0.89 0.31 -1.39
CA PHE A 433 -0.50 0.73 -0.05
C PHE A 433 0.35 2.01 -0.08
N LEU A 434 1.31 2.07 -1.01
CA LEU A 434 2.37 3.08 -1.02
C LEU A 434 1.84 4.50 -1.31
N LYS A 435 0.81 4.62 -2.17
CA LYS A 435 0.25 5.93 -2.57
C LYS A 435 -1.07 6.26 -1.85
N ALA A 436 -1.59 5.39 -0.98
CA ALA A 436 -2.88 5.59 -0.31
C ALA A 436 -2.96 6.92 0.47
N LYS A 437 -1.86 7.33 1.11
CA LYS A 437 -1.75 8.61 1.83
C LYS A 437 -1.87 9.85 0.94
N TYR A 438 -1.63 9.73 -0.37
CA TYR A 438 -1.69 10.85 -1.31
C TYR A 438 -3.01 10.90 -2.08
N LEU A 439 -3.98 10.01 -1.83
CA LEU A 439 -5.24 9.99 -2.57
C LEU A 439 -6.01 11.32 -2.44
N ASN A 440 -6.03 11.90 -1.24
CA ASN A 440 -6.71 13.18 -0.96
C ASN A 440 -6.02 14.38 -1.61
N LEU A 441 -4.72 14.26 -1.94
CA LEU A 441 -4.01 15.27 -2.73
C LEU A 441 -4.46 15.21 -4.19
N ALA A 442 -4.63 14.00 -4.74
CA ALA A 442 -4.94 13.79 -6.14
C ALA A 442 -6.43 13.88 -6.49
N ARG A 443 -7.33 13.75 -5.52
CA ARG A 443 -8.79 13.69 -5.76
C ARG A 443 -9.56 14.58 -4.80
N PRO A 444 -10.59 15.30 -5.28
CA PRO A 444 -11.50 16.05 -4.41
C PRO A 444 -12.15 15.15 -3.37
N LYS A 445 -12.41 15.72 -2.18
CA LYS A 445 -13.05 15.02 -1.06
C LYS A 445 -14.34 14.29 -1.47
N SER A 446 -15.21 14.94 -2.25
CA SER A 446 -16.47 14.36 -2.72
C SER A 446 -16.29 13.06 -3.50
N THR A 447 -15.23 12.97 -4.31
CA THR A 447 -14.92 11.76 -5.09
C THR A 447 -14.42 10.66 -4.17
N VAL A 448 -13.53 10.99 -3.22
CA VAL A 448 -13.00 10.03 -2.25
C VAL A 448 -14.11 9.51 -1.33
N ASP A 449 -15.03 10.36 -0.88
CA ASP A 449 -16.18 9.97 -0.06
C ASP A 449 -17.09 8.99 -0.82
N LEU A 450 -17.34 9.23 -2.11
CA LEU A 450 -18.11 8.30 -2.95
C LEU A 450 -17.41 6.93 -3.09
N MET A 451 -16.10 6.93 -3.30
CA MET A 451 -15.31 5.68 -3.35
C MET A 451 -15.42 4.90 -2.03
N LYS A 452 -15.34 5.59 -0.88
CA LYS A 452 -15.54 4.99 0.44
C LYS A 452 -16.96 4.44 0.61
N GLY A 453 -17.98 5.14 0.11
CA GLY A 453 -19.36 4.66 0.11
C GLY A 453 -19.54 3.36 -0.68
N VAL A 454 -18.93 3.26 -1.86
CA VAL A 454 -18.93 2.02 -2.66
C VAL A 454 -18.20 0.88 -1.94
N LYS A 455 -17.04 1.17 -1.32
CA LYS A 455 -16.31 0.20 -0.49
C LYS A 455 -17.17 -0.32 0.66
N GLN A 456 -17.83 0.57 1.40
CA GLN A 456 -18.70 0.20 2.51
C GLN A 456 -19.90 -0.65 2.06
N MET A 457 -20.43 -0.39 0.86
CA MET A 457 -21.55 -1.15 0.29
C MET A 457 -21.14 -2.58 -0.10
N LEU A 458 -19.94 -2.77 -0.66
CA LEU A 458 -19.50 -4.06 -1.21
C LEU A 458 -18.69 -4.90 -0.20
N ASP A 459 -18.07 -4.25 0.77
CA ASP A 459 -17.28 -4.87 1.84
C ASP A 459 -17.46 -4.09 3.16
N PRO A 460 -18.61 -4.25 3.83
CA PRO A 460 -18.94 -3.49 5.04
C PRO A 460 -18.04 -3.80 6.23
N LYS A 461 -17.40 -4.99 6.23
CA LYS A 461 -16.46 -5.44 7.26
C LYS A 461 -15.01 -5.05 6.95
N GLY A 462 -14.75 -4.51 5.76
CA GLY A 462 -13.42 -4.06 5.33
C GLY A 462 -12.39 -5.19 5.21
N ILE A 463 -12.82 -6.44 5.04
CA ILE A 463 -11.91 -7.60 5.01
C ILE A 463 -11.10 -7.68 3.71
N LEU A 464 -11.60 -7.13 2.60
CA LEU A 464 -10.94 -7.22 1.29
C LEU A 464 -9.88 -6.14 1.13
N ASN A 465 -8.64 -6.61 1.05
CA ASN A 465 -7.43 -5.84 0.77
C ASN A 465 -7.31 -4.56 1.63
N PRO A 466 -7.35 -4.68 2.98
CA PRO A 466 -7.31 -3.53 3.87
C PRO A 466 -6.01 -2.72 3.74
N TYR A 467 -6.00 -1.52 4.32
CA TYR A 467 -4.87 -0.56 4.35
C TYR A 467 -4.46 0.03 2.99
N LYS A 468 -5.12 -0.37 1.91
CA LYS A 468 -4.79 0.01 0.52
C LYS A 468 -5.86 0.92 -0.07
N VAL A 469 -5.47 1.68 -1.09
CA VAL A 469 -6.26 2.69 -1.82
C VAL A 469 -6.65 3.90 -0.96
N PHE A 470 -7.23 3.67 0.22
CA PHE A 470 -7.57 4.71 1.18
C PHE A 470 -6.53 4.78 2.28
N SER A 471 -6.12 6.00 2.64
CA SER A 471 -5.40 6.22 3.88
C SER A 471 -6.26 5.77 5.06
N ILE A 472 -5.73 4.84 5.87
CA ILE A 472 -6.29 4.52 7.17
C ILE A 472 -5.61 5.44 8.18
N ASN A 473 -6.13 6.65 8.31
CA ASN A 473 -6.14 7.24 9.64
C ASN A 473 -7.21 6.46 10.39
N HIS A 474 -6.86 5.81 11.50
CA HIS A 474 -7.89 5.32 12.44
C HIS A 474 -8.60 6.55 13.03
N ILE A 475 -9.47 7.15 12.24
CA ILE A 475 -10.67 7.83 12.71
C ILE A 475 -11.72 6.76 12.55
N SER A 476 -12.07 6.11 13.65
CA SER A 476 -13.17 5.16 13.70
C SER A 476 -14.45 5.88 13.25
N ASN A 477 -14.78 5.76 11.96
CA ASN A 477 -16.16 5.93 11.50
C ASN A 477 -16.96 4.72 12.00
N THR A 478 -17.15 4.63 13.31
CA THR A 478 -18.23 3.83 13.86
C THR A 478 -19.50 4.64 13.62
N PRO A 479 -20.58 4.07 13.06
CA PRO A 479 -21.88 4.74 13.08
C PRO A 479 -22.21 5.09 14.53
N ILE A 480 -22.68 6.31 14.78
CA ILE A 480 -23.31 6.66 16.05
C ILE A 480 -24.53 5.74 16.20
N LEU A 481 -24.36 4.63 16.89
CA LEU A 481 -25.45 3.78 17.32
C LEU A 481 -25.84 4.30 18.71
N LEU A 482 -26.87 5.14 18.75
CA LEU A 482 -27.65 5.35 19.97
C LEU A 482 -28.30 4.01 20.32
N MET A 483 -27.63 3.19 21.12
CA MET A 483 -28.28 2.09 21.82
C MET A 483 -28.75 2.59 23.18
N PRO A 484 -30.06 2.58 23.48
CA PRO A 484 -30.50 2.69 24.84
C PRO A 484 -30.12 1.38 25.53
N VAL A 485 -28.97 1.36 26.20
CA VAL A 485 -28.69 0.31 27.18
C VAL A 485 -29.38 0.75 28.47
N SER A 486 -30.34 -0.05 28.90
CA SER A 486 -31.09 0.15 30.13
C SER A 486 -30.17 0.51 31.31
N ARG A 487 -30.50 1.62 31.97
CA ARG A 487 -30.00 2.13 33.26
C ARG A 487 -28.63 2.86 33.23
N GLY A 488 -28.70 4.19 33.14
CA GLY A 488 -27.86 5.07 33.96
C GLY A 488 -26.57 5.65 33.39
N VAL A 489 -26.22 5.42 32.11
CA VAL A 489 -24.99 6.00 31.54
C VAL A 489 -25.32 7.23 30.70
N THR A 490 -24.97 8.42 31.20
CA THR A 490 -24.89 9.67 30.41
C THR A 490 -23.41 10.03 30.24
N GLY A 491 -22.90 9.96 29.01
CA GLY A 491 -21.57 10.45 28.64
C GLY A 491 -21.68 11.55 27.60
N LEU A 492 -20.99 12.68 27.83
CA LEU A 492 -20.76 13.75 26.84
C LEU A 492 -19.33 13.60 26.30
N LEU A 493 -19.17 13.50 24.99
CA LEU A 493 -17.90 13.65 24.29
C LEU A 493 -17.99 14.92 23.45
N VAL A 494 -17.07 15.87 23.68
CA VAL A 494 -16.90 17.07 22.86
C VAL A 494 -15.52 17.00 22.21
N GLU A 495 -15.46 17.16 20.88
CA GLU A 495 -14.22 17.17 20.09
C GLU A 495 -13.50 18.52 20.20
N MET A 496 -12.19 18.51 20.47
CA MET A 496 -11.28 19.61 20.12
C MET A 496 -9.87 19.08 19.81
N ASP A 497 -9.24 19.65 18.78
CA ASP A 497 -7.88 19.36 18.32
C ASP A 497 -6.81 19.83 19.34
N GLU A 498 -5.76 19.01 19.50
CA GLU A 498 -4.52 19.22 20.28
C GLU A 498 -4.68 19.53 21.78
N PHE A 499 -4.28 18.59 22.68
CA PHE A 499 -4.22 18.89 24.12
C PHE A 499 -3.07 18.24 24.93
N GLU A 500 -2.43 19.07 25.75
CA GLU A 500 -1.47 18.74 26.82
C GLU A 500 -2.17 18.35 28.13
N ASP A 501 -1.61 17.37 28.87
CA ASP A 501 -2.06 16.99 30.22
C ASP A 501 -1.67 18.07 31.24
N LYS A 502 -2.60 19.01 31.49
CA LYS A 502 -2.39 20.13 32.41
C LYS A 502 -2.48 19.76 33.89
N PHE A 503 -3.10 18.62 34.24
CA PHE A 503 -3.46 18.33 35.63
C PHE A 503 -2.53 17.31 36.28
N PHE A 504 -2.23 16.22 35.59
CA PHE A 504 -1.39 15.17 36.16
C PHE A 504 0.08 15.30 35.78
N ASN A 505 0.41 16.17 34.82
CA ASN A 505 1.77 16.46 34.35
C ASN A 505 2.59 15.19 34.09
N ASN A 506 1.95 14.13 33.57
CA ASN A 506 2.54 12.80 33.41
C ASN A 506 3.21 12.22 34.68
N ASP A 507 2.68 12.47 35.88
CA ASP A 507 3.13 11.87 37.15
C ASP A 507 2.30 10.62 37.50
N PRO A 508 2.74 9.40 37.10
CA PRO A 508 2.02 8.16 37.39
C PRO A 508 2.01 7.80 38.88
N VAL A 509 2.93 8.35 39.69
CA VAL A 509 2.97 8.12 41.14
C VAL A 509 1.86 8.91 41.81
N TYR A 510 1.72 10.19 41.46
CA TYR A 510 0.62 11.01 41.95
C TYR A 510 -0.75 10.45 41.53
N MET A 511 -0.90 10.06 40.26
CA MET A 511 -2.11 9.40 39.77
C MET A 511 -2.43 8.14 40.59
N LYS A 512 -1.50 7.19 40.70
CA LYS A 512 -1.73 5.94 41.45
C LYS A 512 -2.04 6.19 42.93
N SER A 513 -1.51 7.28 43.52
CA SER A 513 -1.78 7.66 44.91
C SER A 513 -3.23 8.09 45.17
N LEU A 514 -4.00 8.40 44.13
CA LEU A 514 -5.41 8.79 44.25
C LEU A 514 -6.34 7.59 44.32
N ILE A 515 -5.92 6.41 43.84
CA ILE A 515 -6.71 5.18 43.90
C ILE A 515 -7.02 4.84 45.36
N GLY A 516 -8.30 4.62 45.66
CA GLY A 516 -8.80 4.36 47.00
C GLY A 516 -9.05 5.60 47.85
N LYS A 517 -8.72 6.81 47.37
CA LYS A 517 -9.05 8.06 48.06
C LYS A 517 -10.42 8.58 47.64
N LYS A 518 -11.12 9.24 48.57
CA LYS A 518 -12.32 9.99 48.26
C LYS A 518 -11.91 11.35 47.71
N VAL A 519 -12.33 11.64 46.48
CA VAL A 519 -11.99 12.87 45.77
C VAL A 519 -13.27 13.61 45.35
N GLU A 520 -13.14 14.92 45.20
CA GLU A 520 -14.09 15.76 44.50
C GLU A 520 -13.45 16.25 43.21
N ILE A 521 -14.10 15.98 42.08
CA ILE A 521 -13.68 16.40 40.75
C ILE A 521 -14.68 17.43 40.25
N LYS A 522 -14.20 18.64 39.99
CA LYS A 522 -14.96 19.66 39.28
C LYS A 522 -14.59 19.63 37.81
N THR A 523 -15.57 19.53 36.93
CA THR A 523 -15.34 19.52 35.48
C THR A 523 -15.28 20.93 34.91
N ILE A 524 -14.75 21.07 33.68
CA ILE A 524 -14.72 22.33 32.92
C ILE A 524 -16.13 22.90 32.66
N GLU A 525 -17.16 22.06 32.71
CA GLU A 525 -18.57 22.46 32.61
C GLU A 525 -19.18 22.85 33.98
N ASN A 526 -18.34 22.99 35.02
CA ASN A 526 -18.71 23.26 36.41
C ASN A 526 -19.59 22.18 37.08
N VAL A 527 -19.58 20.94 36.56
CA VAL A 527 -20.23 19.79 37.22
C VAL A 527 -19.30 19.22 38.28
N VAL A 528 -19.82 18.92 39.47
CA VAL A 528 -19.05 18.39 40.59
C VAL A 528 -19.39 16.91 40.81
N HIS A 529 -18.38 16.05 40.77
CA HIS A 529 -18.49 14.62 41.07
C HIS A 529 -17.68 14.31 42.34
N SER A 530 -18.30 13.67 43.33
CA SER A 530 -17.62 13.24 44.56
C SER A 530 -17.73 11.74 44.74
N GLY A 531 -16.61 11.05 44.89
CA GLY A 531 -16.57 9.59 44.95
C GLY A 531 -15.20 9.02 45.29
N ILE A 532 -15.13 7.71 45.46
CA ILE A 532 -13.86 7.01 45.64
C ILE A 532 -13.27 6.72 44.26
N VAL A 533 -11.99 7.03 44.07
CA VAL A 533 -11.28 6.68 42.83
C VAL A 533 -11.03 5.18 42.81
N TYR A 534 -11.66 4.50 41.85
CA TYR A 534 -11.54 3.04 41.71
C TYR A 534 -10.39 2.64 40.79
N VAL A 535 -10.32 3.26 39.61
CA VAL A 535 -9.23 3.06 38.66
C VAL A 535 -8.91 4.36 37.96
N ILE A 536 -7.66 4.45 37.54
CA ILE A 536 -7.15 5.54 36.72
C ILE A 536 -6.49 4.89 35.51
N ASP A 537 -6.97 5.24 34.32
CA ASP A 537 -6.41 4.77 33.06
C ASP A 537 -5.57 5.89 32.43
N PRO A 538 -4.24 5.79 32.49
CA PRO A 538 -3.36 6.78 31.87
C PRO A 538 -3.33 6.69 30.34
N ILE A 539 -3.77 5.57 29.74
CA ILE A 539 -3.80 5.34 28.28
C ILE A 539 -5.01 6.05 27.67
N TYR A 540 -6.20 5.85 28.25
CA TYR A 540 -7.42 6.54 27.80
C TYR A 540 -7.68 7.85 28.55
N LYS A 541 -6.74 8.30 29.39
CA LYS A 541 -6.81 9.52 30.19
C LYS A 541 -8.16 9.66 30.90
N THR A 542 -8.56 8.61 31.62
CA THR A 542 -9.87 8.51 32.27
C THR A 542 -9.73 8.17 33.75
N THR A 543 -10.48 8.86 34.60
CA THR A 543 -10.66 8.55 36.02
C THR A 543 -12.04 7.94 36.24
N VAL A 544 -12.09 6.80 36.94
CA VAL A 544 -13.36 6.15 37.30
C VAL A 544 -13.66 6.38 38.78
N LEU A 545 -14.80 7.01 39.05
CA LEU A 545 -15.32 7.27 40.38
C LEU A 545 -16.49 6.33 40.70
N HIS A 546 -16.53 5.85 41.93
CA HIS A 546 -17.73 5.27 42.52
C HIS A 546 -18.39 6.30 43.44
N THR A 547 -19.62 6.69 43.11
CA THR A 547 -20.39 7.66 43.89
C THR A 547 -21.50 6.93 44.65
N ASN A 548 -21.67 7.27 45.94
CA ASN A 548 -22.56 6.63 46.92
C ASN A 548 -22.17 5.21 47.39
N TRP A 549 -21.41 5.17 48.48
CA TRP A 549 -21.26 3.97 49.30
C TRP A 549 -22.34 3.97 50.39
N ARG A 550 -23.48 3.32 50.14
CA ARG A 550 -24.38 2.86 51.21
C ARG A 550 -24.51 1.36 51.08
N SER A 551 -24.24 0.65 52.17
CA SER A 551 -24.18 -0.80 52.22
C SER A 551 -25.48 -1.42 51.67
N GLY A 552 -25.42 -2.02 50.48
CA GLY A 552 -26.44 -2.94 49.99
C GLY A 552 -27.27 -2.52 48.77
N GLU A 553 -27.11 -1.34 48.17
CA GLU A 553 -27.84 -0.97 46.93
C GLU A 553 -26.95 -0.30 45.86
N ASN A 554 -27.41 -0.37 44.60
CA ASN A 554 -26.72 -0.08 43.32
C ASN A 554 -25.63 1.01 43.36
N HIS A 555 -24.51 0.71 42.69
CA HIS A 555 -23.38 1.62 42.50
C HIS A 555 -23.58 2.52 41.28
N ASP A 556 -23.48 3.84 41.46
CA ASP A 556 -23.37 4.78 40.35
C ASP A 556 -21.89 5.00 40.03
N THR A 557 -21.44 4.39 38.93
CA THR A 557 -20.09 4.57 38.38
C THR A 557 -20.05 5.77 37.45
N VAL A 558 -19.16 6.72 37.73
CA VAL A 558 -18.95 7.91 36.91
C VAL A 558 -17.58 7.84 36.26
N PHE A 559 -17.54 8.03 34.94
CA PHE A 559 -16.31 8.15 34.17
C PHE A 559 -16.04 9.63 33.92
N VAL A 560 -14.86 10.10 34.34
CA VAL A 560 -14.42 11.49 34.10
C VAL A 560 -13.14 11.45 33.29
N LEU A 561 -13.18 12.00 32.08
CA LEU A 561 -12.00 12.14 31.22
C LEU A 561 -11.10 13.25 31.78
N TYR A 562 -9.78 13.09 31.72
CA TYR A 562 -8.81 14.02 32.31
C TYR A 562 -8.96 15.44 31.75
N HIS A 563 -9.22 15.57 30.45
CA HIS A 563 -9.40 16.87 29.81
C HIS A 563 -10.69 17.58 30.29
N ALA A 564 -11.63 16.84 30.85
CA ALA A 564 -12.83 17.41 31.45
C ALA A 564 -12.57 17.88 32.89
N ILE A 565 -11.44 17.56 33.53
CA ILE A 565 -11.13 17.93 34.92
C ILE A 565 -10.62 19.37 34.97
N GLN A 566 -11.36 20.24 35.66
CA GLN A 566 -10.95 21.59 35.99
C GLN A 566 -10.13 21.63 37.28
N SER A 567 -10.55 20.87 38.30
CA SER A 567 -9.83 20.72 39.57
C SER A 567 -10.18 19.40 40.25
N LEU A 568 -9.24 18.84 41.01
CA LEU A 568 -9.45 17.65 41.85
C LEU A 568 -8.96 17.95 43.28
N GLU A 569 -9.82 17.71 44.26
CA GLU A 569 -9.52 17.86 45.69
C GLU A 569 -9.67 16.51 46.40
N VAL A 570 -8.72 16.16 47.26
CA VAL A 570 -8.78 14.94 48.07
C VAL A 570 -9.50 15.26 49.36
N LEU A 571 -10.70 14.67 49.55
CA LEU A 571 -11.57 14.96 50.69
C LEU A 571 -11.23 14.12 51.94
N CYS A 572 -10.78 12.87 51.78
CA CYS A 572 -10.41 11.97 52.87
C CYS A 572 -9.32 10.96 52.44
N ASN A 573 -8.39 10.65 53.35
CA ASN A 573 -7.26 9.74 53.13
C ASN A 573 -7.51 8.30 53.62
N GLU A 574 -8.68 7.98 54.14
CA GLU A 574 -8.95 6.63 54.67
C GLU A 574 -9.37 5.68 53.54
N ALA A 575 -8.47 4.74 53.22
CA ALA A 575 -8.78 3.56 52.45
C ALA A 575 -9.42 2.53 53.39
N GLU A 576 -10.74 2.34 53.34
CA GLU A 576 -11.37 1.23 54.08
C GLU A 576 -10.94 -0.12 53.48
N GLU A 577 -10.50 -0.99 54.38
CA GLU A 577 -9.47 -2.00 54.21
C GLU A 577 -9.89 -3.27 53.45
N THR A 578 -10.95 -3.24 52.63
CA THR A 578 -11.57 -4.48 52.14
C THR A 578 -11.23 -4.91 50.71
N TYR A 579 -10.38 -4.19 49.95
CA TYR A 579 -9.99 -4.65 48.60
C TYR A 579 -8.56 -4.34 48.11
N LEU A 580 -7.67 -3.80 48.95
CA LEU A 580 -6.26 -3.58 48.59
C LEU A 580 -5.35 -4.72 49.06
N LYS A 581 -5.55 -5.93 48.51
CA LYS A 581 -4.54 -7.00 48.55
C LYS A 581 -3.87 -7.16 47.19
N SER A 582 -2.96 -6.23 46.87
CA SER A 582 -1.72 -6.44 46.09
C SER A 582 -1.19 -5.15 45.46
N THR A 583 -0.78 -4.15 46.24
CA THR A 583 0.13 -3.10 45.73
C THR A 583 0.90 -2.50 46.90
N LYS A 584 1.91 -3.22 47.37
CA LYS A 584 2.92 -2.62 48.26
C LYS A 584 3.78 -1.67 47.41
N VAL A 585 3.81 -0.39 47.74
CA VAL A 585 4.83 0.55 47.27
C VAL A 585 6.12 0.25 48.04
N PRO A 586 7.24 -0.13 47.39
CA PRO A 586 8.49 -0.40 48.10
C PRO A 586 9.19 0.91 48.50
N GLN A 587 9.67 0.99 49.73
CA GLN A 587 10.54 2.07 50.23
C GLN A 587 11.95 1.99 49.63
N PHE A 588 12.59 3.15 49.47
CA PHE A 588 13.93 3.32 48.91
C PHE A 588 15.01 2.98 49.96
N ASP A 589 15.98 2.13 49.62
CA ASP A 589 17.13 1.72 50.44
C ASP A 589 18.41 1.80 49.58
N GLU A 590 19.59 2.03 50.19
CA GLU A 590 20.90 2.16 49.51
C GLU A 590 21.23 0.94 48.64
N HIS A 591 20.68 -0.23 48.98
CA HIS A 591 20.80 -1.47 48.22
C HIS A 591 20.17 -1.41 46.80
N ASN A 592 19.27 -0.45 46.55
CA ASN A 592 18.60 -0.30 45.25
C ASN A 592 19.47 0.41 44.19
N GLU A 593 20.41 1.27 44.57
CA GLU A 593 21.30 1.96 43.60
C GLU A 593 22.33 0.99 42.99
N GLU A 594 22.86 0.07 43.79
CA GLU A 594 23.76 -0.95 43.27
C GLU A 594 23.05 -1.89 42.29
N LYS A 595 21.82 -2.32 42.63
CA LYS A 595 20.95 -3.10 41.73
C LYS A 595 20.60 -2.37 40.44
N LYS A 596 20.26 -1.07 40.53
CA LYS A 596 19.99 -0.23 39.35
C LYS A 596 21.19 -0.20 38.40
N SER A 597 22.39 0.00 38.97
CA SER A 597 23.64 0.07 38.20
C SER A 597 23.98 -1.26 37.53
N LEU A 598 23.83 -2.38 38.26
CA LEU A 598 24.06 -3.73 37.75
C LEU A 598 23.05 -4.11 36.67
N LEU A 599 21.76 -3.81 36.88
CA LEU A 599 20.71 -4.11 35.92
C LEU A 599 20.87 -3.32 34.63
N LYS A 600 21.21 -2.02 34.72
CA LYS A 600 21.50 -1.20 33.54
C LYS A 600 22.62 -1.82 32.71
N LYS A 601 23.71 -2.26 33.35
CA LYS A 601 24.82 -2.93 32.66
C LYS A 601 24.41 -4.25 32.03
N TRP A 602 23.60 -5.06 32.71
CA TRP A 602 23.05 -6.30 32.16
C TRP A 602 22.22 -6.04 30.91
N LEU A 603 21.30 -5.06 30.96
CA LEU A 603 20.47 -4.71 29.81
C LEU A 603 21.31 -4.18 28.64
N GLN A 604 22.34 -3.37 28.91
CA GLN A 604 23.29 -2.93 27.89
C GLN A 604 24.11 -4.08 27.30
N HIS A 605 24.53 -5.06 28.11
CA HIS A 605 25.20 -6.28 27.64
C HIS A 605 24.30 -7.12 26.73
N MET A 606 22.98 -7.09 26.97
CA MET A 606 21.97 -7.69 26.11
C MET A 606 21.59 -6.82 24.90
N TYR A 607 22.37 -5.77 24.61
CA TYR A 607 22.15 -4.80 23.53
C TYR A 607 20.83 -4.04 23.60
N ILE A 608 20.31 -3.80 24.81
CA ILE A 608 19.11 -3.00 25.06
C ILE A 608 19.53 -1.60 25.46
N GLU A 609 19.05 -0.58 24.73
CA GLU A 609 19.34 0.81 25.04
C GLU A 609 18.51 1.27 26.25
N VAL A 610 19.19 1.73 27.30
CA VAL A 610 18.57 2.12 28.57
C VAL A 610 19.09 3.48 29.01
N THR A 611 18.17 4.40 29.24
CA THR A 611 18.43 5.74 29.79
C THR A 611 18.06 5.80 31.27
N GLU A 612 18.79 6.61 32.04
CA GLU A 612 18.44 6.87 33.44
C GLU A 612 17.62 8.15 33.53
N SER A 613 16.49 8.08 34.22
CA SER A 613 15.64 9.24 34.49
C SER A 613 15.29 9.25 35.98
N GLY A 614 16.11 9.94 36.78
CA GLY A 614 15.99 9.95 38.24
C GLY A 614 16.14 8.54 38.83
N ASN A 615 15.13 8.08 39.57
CA ASN A 615 15.11 6.78 40.25
C ASN A 615 14.60 5.62 39.36
N TYR A 616 14.62 5.79 38.03
CA TYR A 616 14.06 4.83 37.09
C TYR A 616 15.04 4.54 35.94
N LEU A 617 14.96 3.32 35.41
CA LEU A 617 15.55 2.96 34.12
C LEU A 617 14.47 3.01 33.05
N LYS A 618 14.76 3.64 31.92
CA LYS A 618 13.84 3.83 30.81
C LYS A 618 14.39 3.15 29.56
N ILE A 619 13.59 2.27 28.97
CA ILE A 619 13.89 1.56 27.72
C ILE A 619 12.94 2.12 26.65
N ASP A 620 13.49 2.94 25.75
CA ASP A 620 12.73 3.80 24.83
C ASP A 620 11.64 4.63 25.52
N ASP A 621 10.70 5.21 24.76
CA ASP A 621 9.51 5.89 25.30
C ASP A 621 8.43 4.94 25.80
N HIS A 622 8.72 3.64 25.87
CA HIS A 622 7.70 2.59 25.99
C HIS A 622 7.76 1.79 27.30
N LEU A 623 8.90 1.74 28.01
CA LEU A 623 9.03 0.92 29.22
C LEU A 623 9.86 1.60 30.32
N LEU A 624 9.34 1.56 31.54
CA LEU A 624 9.99 2.02 32.77
C LEU A 624 10.25 0.86 33.72
N ILE A 625 11.42 0.81 34.33
CA ILE A 625 11.77 -0.13 35.41
C ILE A 625 11.94 0.67 36.70
N VAL A 626 11.18 0.29 37.73
CA VAL A 626 11.11 0.99 39.01
C VAL A 626 11.74 0.16 40.15
N PRO A 627 12.15 0.77 41.28
CA PRO A 627 12.64 0.03 42.44
C PRO A 627 11.65 -1.03 42.93
N PRO A 628 12.10 -2.22 43.39
CA PRO A 628 13.49 -2.67 43.59
C PRO A 628 14.21 -3.22 42.34
N TYR A 629 13.76 -2.86 41.13
CA TYR A 629 14.36 -3.21 39.84
C TYR A 629 14.33 -4.71 39.52
N GLY A 630 13.26 -5.40 39.91
CA GLY A 630 12.96 -6.78 39.51
C GLY A 630 12.12 -6.88 38.23
N PRO A 631 11.95 -8.09 37.67
CA PRO A 631 11.10 -8.30 36.50
C PRO A 631 9.64 -7.88 36.76
N GLU A 632 9.13 -8.07 37.97
CA GLU A 632 7.80 -7.61 38.40
C GLU A 632 7.68 -6.09 38.52
N ASN A 633 8.76 -5.33 38.36
CA ASN A 633 8.81 -3.87 38.50
C ASN A 633 8.97 -3.13 37.17
N CYS A 634 8.61 -3.78 36.06
CA CYS A 634 8.54 -3.15 34.74
C CYS A 634 7.12 -2.61 34.46
N ILE A 635 7.04 -1.43 33.86
CA ILE A 635 5.79 -0.75 33.50
C ILE A 635 5.88 -0.37 32.03
N SER A 636 4.99 -0.91 31.19
CA SER A 636 4.93 -0.60 29.76
C SER A 636 3.51 -0.72 29.24
N ASN A 637 3.17 0.09 28.23
CA ASN A 637 1.93 0.00 27.47
C ASN A 637 2.00 -1.06 26.34
N ASN A 638 3.16 -1.66 26.11
CA ASN A 638 3.37 -2.73 25.14
C ASN A 638 3.63 -4.06 25.88
N THR A 639 2.60 -4.90 25.98
CA THR A 639 2.65 -6.17 26.71
C THR A 639 3.71 -7.14 26.18
N ILE A 640 4.02 -7.09 24.88
CA ILE A 640 5.06 -7.93 24.26
C ILE A 640 6.46 -7.45 24.68
N ILE A 641 6.70 -6.13 24.69
CA ILE A 641 7.97 -5.56 25.17
C ILE A 641 8.10 -5.82 26.67
N LEU A 642 7.01 -5.66 27.43
CA LEU A 642 6.96 -5.94 28.85
C LEU A 642 7.39 -7.39 29.14
N GLU A 643 6.69 -8.38 28.60
CA GLU A 643 7.02 -9.80 28.84
C GLU A 643 8.46 -10.16 28.44
N ARG A 644 8.95 -9.60 27.33
CA ARG A 644 10.33 -9.84 26.88
C ARG A 644 11.35 -9.24 27.83
N VAL A 645 11.18 -7.98 28.22
CA VAL A 645 12.10 -7.31 29.14
C VAL A 645 12.06 -7.98 30.51
N GLN A 646 10.88 -8.32 31.02
CA GLN A 646 10.73 -9.09 32.27
C GLN A 646 11.47 -10.42 32.20
N LYS A 647 11.36 -11.15 31.09
CA LYS A 647 12.09 -12.39 30.89
C LYS A 647 13.61 -12.16 30.85
N ILE A 648 14.09 -11.11 30.21
CA ILE A 648 15.52 -10.77 30.14
C ILE A 648 16.07 -10.40 31.53
N ILE A 649 15.31 -9.65 32.32
CA ILE A 649 15.68 -9.31 33.71
C ILE A 649 15.72 -10.60 34.55
N SER A 650 14.77 -11.51 34.37
CA SER A 650 14.75 -12.79 35.09
C SER A 650 15.91 -13.74 34.75
N LEU A 651 16.57 -13.52 33.61
CA LEU A 651 17.72 -14.30 33.14
C LEU A 651 19.07 -13.73 33.60
N MET A 652 19.06 -12.63 34.34
CA MET A 652 20.28 -12.03 34.88
C MET A 652 20.97 -13.02 35.85
N PRO A 653 22.22 -13.43 35.59
CA PRO A 653 22.95 -14.35 36.48
C PRO A 653 23.16 -13.76 37.87
N SER A 654 23.05 -14.57 38.91
CA SER A 654 23.21 -14.12 40.31
C SER A 654 24.64 -13.66 40.64
N ASP A 655 25.62 -14.06 39.83
CA ASP A 655 27.04 -13.74 39.91
C ASP A 655 27.48 -12.68 38.89
N PHE A 656 26.53 -12.00 38.23
CA PHE A 656 26.84 -10.93 37.26
C PHE A 656 27.54 -9.76 37.98
N SER A 657 28.87 -9.72 37.87
CA SER A 657 29.73 -8.74 38.52
C SER A 657 30.26 -7.71 37.51
N ARG A 658 30.84 -6.61 38.01
CA ARG A 658 31.39 -5.52 37.19
C ARG A 658 32.52 -5.94 36.24
N GLU A 659 33.09 -7.14 36.37
CA GLU A 659 34.31 -7.56 35.68
C GLU A 659 34.08 -8.51 34.47
N ASN A 660 32.85 -8.96 34.21
CA ASN A 660 32.56 -9.98 33.19
C ASN A 660 32.10 -9.44 31.81
N CYS A 661 32.51 -8.23 31.40
CA CYS A 661 32.19 -7.69 30.08
C CYS A 661 33.42 -7.70 29.15
N TYR A 662 33.44 -8.62 28.18
CA TYR A 662 34.15 -8.49 26.90
C TYR A 662 33.13 -8.49 25.77
#